data_AF-A0A8C9F3X8-F1
#
_entry.id   AF-A0A8C9F3X8-F1
#
_cell.length_a   1.000
_cell.length_b   1.000
_cell.length_c   1.000
_cell.angle_alpha   90.00
_cell.angle_beta   90.00
_cell.angle_gamma   90.00
#
_symmetry.space_group_name_H-M   'P 1'
#
loop_
_entity.id
_entity.type
_entity.pdbx_description
1 polymer ?
#
loop_
_entity_poly.entity_id
_entity_poly.type
_entity_poly.pdbx_seq_one_letter_code
_entity_poly.pdbx_strand_id
1 'polypeptide(L)'
;SHMLSHGPFVMEMLAKKRGNQKKSQKEFYVQSSLTPGEPPVDFMHIKLEENEPIDFGTKDFILKKAREVCKCNHQTIITFFCQLFPVLDWLPRYNIKMQLLGDVISGLLVGIVAIPQSISYSLLANQDPIYGIYTNFFCSIIYVAMATSRHNFVGSFGVLCLMIGQSVNRHLQLAGYDDNTGSLLVGNATSSSNGTGTCDRSCYAITVALSLSFLVGLYQVQMFTTLGFVSVYLSEPLLSGFVAGSSLTIITSQMKYLLGLNIPRHEGVGSFILTWVDLFRYIQNTNICDLVTSLVALAIIIPVKMINDRYKDKMKAPFPIELLVVIIATVVSYYLNFEERYKSSVCGAIPTGFRKPTLPDTKLFSSLAVDALPIAIIGFAMTVSLAEIFGKKHGYAVHANQEMIAIGMCNLVPSFFYCFASSAALTKTLLKESTGTQTQLSSLVTSLVLLLVLLWIAPLFYSLQTAILGVVTIVNLRGGLRTFGETPRMWQLSKLDTVVWWTTMLASTLITTEIGLLVGVCFALLCVIFRTQRPRAAVLGKVSNTEIYEDQSAYRQLSSIANIKIFRFESSLYYANKDYFKTALYQKTGVNPVLLAARHHRKRVEKSPTGIRLPSLDMHTLIIDCGAMQFIDTTGLSVLKETRHDYQELGVQVLLANCNPLLRRRLRDGGWAAGAHGGQLAFHSVHQAVQFAQQWYHEQRESKERRDAALDPEDLSVQASL
;
A
#
# COMPACT_ATOMS: atom_id res chain seq x y z
N SER A 1 -6.91 33.75 -20.15
CA SER A 1 -8.38 33.89 -19.97
C SER A 1 -8.99 32.49 -20.02
N HIS A 2 -9.99 32.22 -19.17
CA HIS A 2 -10.62 30.92 -18.87
C HIS A 2 -9.92 30.03 -17.81
N MET A 3 -9.66 30.64 -16.65
CA MET A 3 -9.97 30.04 -15.36
C MET A 3 -11.19 30.80 -14.84
N LEU A 4 -12.38 30.17 -14.82
CA LEU A 4 -13.59 30.54 -14.06
C LEU A 4 -14.79 29.88 -14.73
N SER A 5 -15.17 28.69 -14.26
CA SER A 5 -16.54 28.18 -14.40
C SER A 5 -16.66 26.95 -13.50
N HIS A 6 -16.90 27.19 -12.21
CA HIS A 6 -17.87 26.42 -11.41
C HIS A 6 -18.01 27.11 -10.03
N GLY A 7 -18.98 28.02 -9.95
CA GLY A 7 -19.72 28.37 -8.73
C GLY A 7 -21.19 27.99 -8.98
N PRO A 8 -21.91 27.46 -7.98
CA PRO A 8 -22.61 28.38 -7.08
C PRO A 8 -22.59 28.00 -5.58
N PHE A 9 -22.01 26.88 -5.17
CA PHE A 9 -22.17 26.40 -3.78
C PHE A 9 -21.31 27.15 -2.75
N VAL A 10 -20.19 27.74 -3.17
CA VAL A 10 -19.28 28.48 -2.28
C VAL A 10 -19.78 29.92 -2.06
N MET A 11 -20.47 30.53 -3.04
CA MET A 11 -20.99 31.89 -2.90
C MET A 11 -22.24 31.97 -2.01
N GLU A 12 -23.08 30.93 -2.01
CA GLU A 12 -24.27 30.89 -1.15
C GLU A 12 -23.91 30.64 0.34
N MET A 13 -22.83 29.89 0.61
CA MET A 13 -22.26 29.80 1.97
C MET A 13 -21.61 31.11 2.42
N LEU A 14 -20.95 31.86 1.53
CA LEU A 14 -20.31 33.14 1.87
C LEU A 14 -21.35 34.27 2.07
N ALA A 15 -22.47 34.25 1.34
CA ALA A 15 -23.57 35.20 1.53
C ALA A 15 -24.29 34.98 2.87
N LYS A 16 -24.51 33.72 3.28
CA LYS A 16 -25.14 33.41 4.57
C LYS A 16 -24.21 33.67 5.78
N LYS A 17 -22.90 33.69 5.55
CA LYS A 17 -21.89 34.07 6.57
C LYS A 17 -21.80 35.59 6.80
N ARG A 18 -22.07 36.42 5.79
CA ARG A 18 -22.10 37.90 5.93
C ARG A 18 -23.33 38.43 6.68
N GLY A 19 -24.43 37.67 6.73
CA GLY A 19 -25.65 38.07 7.45
C GLY A 19 -25.56 37.94 8.97
N ASN A 20 -24.74 37.01 9.48
CA ASN A 20 -24.63 36.72 10.92
C ASN A 20 -23.37 37.29 11.60
N GLN A 21 -22.50 37.97 10.85
CA GLN A 21 -21.27 38.59 11.39
C GLN A 21 -21.46 40.05 11.83
N LYS A 22 -22.70 40.56 11.85
CA LYS A 22 -23.02 41.95 12.21
C LYS A 22 -23.39 42.20 13.68
N LYS A 23 -23.15 41.24 14.59
CA LYS A 23 -23.55 41.40 16.01
C LYS A 23 -22.49 41.13 17.08
N SER A 24 -21.21 41.00 16.74
CA SER A 24 -20.15 40.99 17.77
C SER A 24 -18.83 41.53 17.24
N GLN A 25 -18.77 42.84 17.09
CA GLN A 25 -17.52 43.60 17.01
C GLN A 25 -17.70 44.79 17.96
N LYS A 26 -17.39 44.58 19.23
CA LYS A 26 -17.08 45.67 20.15
C LYS A 26 -15.57 45.84 20.12
N GLU A 27 -15.16 46.98 19.59
CA GLU A 27 -13.80 47.50 19.56
C GLU A 27 -13.23 47.58 20.98
N PHE A 28 -11.98 47.16 21.14
CA PHE A 28 -11.12 47.67 22.20
C PHE A 28 -9.76 48.00 21.57
N TYR A 29 -9.58 49.29 21.29
CA TYR A 29 -8.28 49.91 21.05
C TYR A 29 -7.65 50.20 22.42
N VAL A 30 -6.39 49.82 22.66
CA VAL A 30 -5.57 50.48 23.67
C VAL A 30 -4.21 50.80 23.08
N GLN A 31 -3.94 52.10 23.11
CA GLN A 31 -2.77 52.82 22.64
C GLN A 31 -1.59 52.55 23.58
N SER A 32 -0.43 52.24 23.01
CA SER A 32 0.84 52.15 23.74
C SER A 32 1.40 53.54 24.05
N SER A 33 1.56 53.88 25.33
CA SER A 33 2.43 54.96 25.79
C SER A 33 3.40 54.43 26.83
N LEU A 34 4.70 54.57 26.55
CA LEU A 34 5.80 54.22 27.44
C LEU A 34 5.80 55.11 28.70
N THR A 35 5.93 54.48 29.89
CA THR A 35 6.70 55.00 31.04
C THR A 35 7.10 53.84 31.98
N PRO A 36 8.23 53.93 32.70
CA PRO A 36 8.88 52.81 33.38
C PRO A 36 8.38 52.59 34.82
N GLY A 37 8.19 51.32 35.20
CA GLY A 37 7.83 50.90 36.55
C GLY A 37 7.09 49.56 36.54
N GLU A 38 7.83 48.45 36.56
CA GLU A 38 7.30 47.08 36.64
C GLU A 38 6.60 46.78 37.97
N PRO A 39 5.47 46.04 37.91
CA PRO A 39 5.21 44.89 38.78
C PRO A 39 5.13 43.59 37.92
N PRO A 40 5.16 42.37 38.51
CA PRO A 40 5.47 41.15 37.78
C PRO A 40 4.37 40.79 36.77
N VAL A 41 4.81 40.20 35.65
CA VAL A 41 3.98 39.78 34.52
C VAL A 41 2.78 38.95 34.99
N ASP A 42 1.60 39.55 34.94
CA ASP A 42 0.32 38.86 35.17
C ASP A 42 0.17 37.71 34.17
N PHE A 43 -0.18 36.52 34.68
CA PHE A 43 -0.39 35.34 33.87
C PHE A 43 -1.56 35.54 32.90
N MET A 44 -1.28 35.76 31.62
CA MET A 44 -2.33 35.92 30.61
C MET A 44 -2.90 34.55 30.23
N HIS A 45 -4.02 34.18 30.86
CA HIS A 45 -4.80 32.98 30.53
C HIS A 45 -5.35 33.06 29.09
N ILE A 46 -4.71 32.37 28.13
CA ILE A 46 -5.25 32.23 26.78
C ILE A 46 -6.36 31.18 26.77
N LYS A 47 -7.62 31.64 26.80
CA LYS A 47 -8.81 30.79 26.63
C LYS A 47 -9.29 30.87 25.19
N LEU A 48 -8.92 29.87 24.38
CA LEU A 48 -9.46 29.74 23.02
C LEU A 48 -10.86 29.10 23.10
N GLU A 49 -11.87 29.77 22.55
CA GLU A 49 -13.19 29.18 22.33
C GLU A 49 -13.09 28.14 21.21
N GLU A 50 -13.38 26.86 21.54
CA GLU A 50 -13.50 25.81 20.53
C GLU A 50 -14.79 26.04 19.74
N ASN A 51 -14.71 26.03 18.40
CA ASN A 51 -15.91 25.86 17.60
C ASN A 51 -16.56 24.53 17.99
N GLU A 52 -17.84 24.57 18.39
CA GLU A 52 -18.62 23.37 18.63
C GLU A 52 -18.50 22.44 17.42
N PRO A 53 -18.10 21.17 17.60
CA PRO A 53 -18.28 20.21 16.54
C PRO A 53 -19.78 20.12 16.31
N ILE A 54 -20.20 20.12 15.05
CA ILE A 54 -21.56 19.73 14.74
C ILE A 54 -21.64 18.25 15.13
N ASP A 55 -22.25 17.95 16.28
CA ASP A 55 -22.64 16.60 16.71
C ASP A 55 -23.72 16.11 15.74
N PHE A 56 -23.32 15.81 14.50
CA PHE A 56 -24.13 14.94 13.67
C PHE A 56 -23.98 13.56 14.29
N GLY A 57 -25.00 13.14 15.05
CA GLY A 57 -25.13 11.76 15.46
C GLY A 57 -24.89 10.87 14.24
N THR A 58 -24.14 9.79 14.39
CA THR A 58 -23.72 8.91 13.29
C THR A 58 -24.93 8.50 12.43
N LYS A 59 -26.10 8.36 13.06
CA LYS A 59 -27.39 8.16 12.41
C LYS A 59 -27.81 9.32 11.51
N ASP A 60 -27.75 10.57 11.96
CA ASP A 60 -28.13 11.75 11.17
C ASP A 60 -27.14 12.02 10.03
N PHE A 61 -25.86 11.73 10.21
CA PHE A 61 -24.87 11.79 9.13
C PHE A 61 -25.15 10.72 8.07
N ILE A 62 -25.43 9.49 8.50
CA ILE A 62 -25.83 8.40 7.59
C ILE A 62 -27.15 8.72 6.90
N LEU A 63 -28.14 9.26 7.62
CA LEU A 63 -29.46 9.60 7.07
C LEU A 63 -29.36 10.77 6.08
N LYS A 64 -28.50 11.76 6.36
CA LYS A 64 -28.24 12.88 5.46
C LYS A 64 -27.45 12.45 4.23
N LYS A 65 -26.42 11.62 4.39
CA LYS A 65 -25.65 11.05 3.28
C LYS A 65 -26.49 10.09 2.43
N ALA A 66 -27.36 9.30 3.05
CA ALA A 66 -28.35 8.46 2.35
C ALA A 66 -29.39 9.31 1.61
N ARG A 67 -29.87 10.41 2.20
CA ARG A 67 -30.79 11.36 1.56
C ARG A 67 -30.12 12.13 0.40
N GLU A 68 -28.83 12.41 0.49
CA GLU A 68 -28.04 13.00 -0.60
C GLU A 68 -27.80 12.00 -1.73
N VAL A 69 -27.53 10.73 -1.43
CA VAL A 69 -27.42 9.64 -2.43
C VAL A 69 -28.78 9.32 -3.07
N CYS A 70 -29.90 9.45 -2.34
CA CYS A 70 -31.26 9.15 -2.82
C CYS A 70 -31.94 10.31 -3.56
N LYS A 71 -31.36 11.51 -3.63
CA LYS A 71 -31.86 12.56 -4.51
C LYS A 71 -31.42 12.26 -5.96
N CYS A 72 -32.20 11.43 -6.63
CA CYS A 72 -32.09 11.21 -8.08
C CYS A 72 -32.48 12.50 -8.83
N ASN A 73 -31.52 13.41 -8.95
CA ASN A 73 -31.59 14.49 -9.92
C ASN A 73 -30.97 13.99 -11.25
N HIS A 74 -31.54 14.36 -12.39
CA HIS A 74 -31.02 14.00 -13.72
C HIS A 74 -29.52 14.34 -13.86
N GLN A 75 -29.10 15.44 -13.23
CA GLN A 75 -27.71 15.87 -13.20
C GLN A 75 -26.80 14.95 -12.39
N THR A 76 -27.29 14.37 -11.29
CA THR A 76 -26.56 13.38 -10.48
C THR A 76 -26.33 12.09 -11.26
N ILE A 77 -27.32 11.66 -12.06
CA ILE A 77 -27.19 10.47 -12.93
C ILE A 77 -26.14 10.70 -14.02
N ILE A 78 -26.17 11.87 -14.68
CA ILE A 78 -25.14 12.22 -15.68
C ILE A 78 -23.75 12.27 -15.03
N THR A 79 -23.61 12.90 -13.86
CA THR A 79 -22.33 12.94 -13.14
C THR A 79 -21.86 11.53 -12.75
N PHE A 80 -22.77 10.64 -12.35
CA PHE A 80 -22.45 9.24 -12.05
C PHE A 80 -21.94 8.50 -13.29
N PHE A 81 -22.61 8.63 -14.45
CA PHE A 81 -22.15 8.02 -15.70
C PHE A 81 -20.80 8.59 -16.18
N CYS A 82 -20.56 9.90 -16.03
CA CYS A 82 -19.26 10.50 -16.36
C CYS A 82 -18.15 10.05 -15.40
N GLN A 83 -18.48 9.76 -14.13
CA GLN A 83 -17.52 9.18 -13.18
C GLN A 83 -17.23 7.70 -13.50
N LEU A 84 -18.25 6.93 -13.89
CA LEU A 84 -18.13 5.52 -14.26
C LEU A 84 -17.39 5.31 -15.59
N PHE A 85 -17.57 6.22 -16.55
CA PHE A 85 -16.93 6.22 -17.86
C PHE A 85 -16.13 7.50 -18.10
N PRO A 86 -14.90 7.61 -17.55
CA PRO A 86 -14.03 8.77 -17.75
C PRO A 86 -13.70 9.08 -19.21
N VAL A 87 -13.88 8.11 -20.12
CA VAL A 87 -13.75 8.31 -21.57
C VAL A 87 -14.58 9.48 -22.09
N LEU A 88 -15.74 9.73 -21.49
CA LEU A 88 -16.62 10.82 -21.91
C LEU A 88 -16.05 12.21 -21.57
N ASP A 89 -15.13 12.33 -20.60
CA ASP A 89 -14.50 13.61 -20.24
C ASP A 89 -13.25 13.90 -21.08
N TRP A 90 -12.40 12.90 -21.34
CA TRP A 90 -11.15 13.11 -22.06
C TRP A 90 -11.28 13.05 -23.59
N LEU A 91 -12.19 12.23 -24.13
CA LEU A 91 -12.35 12.05 -25.58
C LEU A 91 -12.73 13.37 -26.32
N PRO A 92 -13.64 14.22 -25.80
CA PRO A 92 -13.96 15.50 -26.43
C PRO A 92 -12.82 16.53 -26.36
N ARG A 93 -11.90 16.40 -25.40
CA ARG A 93 -10.76 17.29 -25.22
C ARG A 93 -9.51 16.83 -25.99
N TYR A 94 -9.65 15.81 -26.82
CA TYR A 94 -8.54 15.18 -27.53
C TYR A 94 -8.02 16.07 -28.68
N ASN A 95 -6.73 16.37 -28.68
CA ASN A 95 -6.12 17.14 -29.76
C ASN A 95 -5.48 16.21 -30.80
N ILE A 96 -6.23 15.96 -31.87
CA ILE A 96 -5.88 15.02 -32.95
C ILE A 96 -4.52 15.36 -33.58
N LYS A 97 -4.18 16.64 -33.78
CA LYS A 97 -2.96 17.03 -34.52
C LYS A 97 -1.68 16.74 -33.75
N MET A 98 -1.72 16.80 -32.42
CA MET A 98 -0.52 16.63 -31.58
C MET A 98 -0.43 15.24 -30.96
N GLN A 99 -1.56 14.64 -30.56
CA GLN A 99 -1.57 13.42 -29.74
C GLN A 99 -1.72 12.14 -30.58
N LEU A 100 -2.34 12.22 -31.77
CA LEU A 100 -2.66 11.02 -32.56
C LEU A 100 -1.41 10.25 -33.00
N LEU A 101 -0.37 10.95 -33.44
CA LEU A 101 0.84 10.29 -33.94
C LEU A 101 1.56 9.51 -32.84
N GLY A 102 1.67 10.09 -31.64
CA GLY A 102 2.24 9.40 -30.48
C GLY A 102 1.41 8.19 -30.06
N ASP A 103 0.09 8.36 -29.98
CA ASP A 103 -0.81 7.28 -29.54
C ASP A 103 -0.87 6.13 -30.57
N VAL A 104 -0.83 6.41 -31.88
CA VAL A 104 -0.81 5.37 -32.94
C VAL A 104 0.51 4.62 -32.98
N ILE A 105 1.66 5.31 -32.96
CA ILE A 105 2.98 4.66 -32.95
C ILE A 105 3.11 3.79 -31.70
N SER A 106 2.69 4.32 -30.55
CA SER A 106 2.70 3.56 -29.32
C SER A 106 1.80 2.33 -29.37
N GLY A 107 0.55 2.50 -29.80
CA GLY A 107 -0.41 1.40 -29.87
C GLY A 107 0.02 0.29 -30.82
N LEU A 108 0.67 0.64 -31.93
CA LEU A 108 1.26 -0.31 -32.87
C LEU A 108 2.42 -1.08 -32.22
N LEU A 109 3.38 -0.38 -31.59
CA LEU A 109 4.53 -1.01 -30.95
C LEU A 109 4.14 -1.90 -29.76
N VAL A 110 3.20 -1.43 -28.93
CA VAL A 110 2.66 -2.19 -27.80
C VAL A 110 1.87 -3.40 -28.31
N GLY A 111 1.07 -3.26 -29.35
CA GLY A 111 0.34 -4.38 -29.97
C GLY A 111 1.28 -5.44 -30.52
N ILE A 112 2.34 -5.03 -31.20
CA ILE A 112 3.40 -5.92 -31.71
C ILE A 112 4.05 -6.71 -30.58
N VAL A 113 4.49 -6.04 -29.51
CA VAL A 113 5.16 -6.68 -28.36
C VAL A 113 4.18 -7.56 -27.57
N ALA A 114 2.90 -7.19 -27.53
CA ALA A 114 1.88 -7.93 -26.81
C ALA A 114 1.60 -9.31 -27.41
N ILE A 115 1.80 -9.54 -28.72
CA ILE A 115 1.49 -10.82 -29.38
C ILE A 115 2.30 -11.99 -28.81
N PRO A 116 3.65 -12.04 -28.93
CA PRO A 116 4.43 -13.18 -28.43
C PRO A 116 4.33 -13.31 -26.90
N GLN A 117 4.24 -12.19 -26.18
CA GLN A 117 4.06 -12.21 -24.73
C GLN A 117 2.73 -12.87 -24.33
N SER A 118 1.64 -12.60 -25.04
CA SER A 118 0.33 -13.18 -24.72
C SER A 118 0.30 -14.68 -24.94
N ILE A 119 0.96 -15.15 -25.99
CA ILE A 119 1.11 -16.59 -26.26
C ILE A 119 1.92 -17.24 -25.13
N SER A 120 3.08 -16.68 -24.78
CA SER A 120 3.92 -17.22 -23.70
C SER A 120 3.20 -17.22 -22.35
N TYR A 121 2.45 -16.17 -22.04
CA TYR A 121 1.69 -16.08 -20.79
C TYR A 121 0.48 -17.02 -20.73
N SER A 122 -0.15 -17.35 -21.87
CA SER A 122 -1.18 -18.39 -21.92
C SER A 122 -0.60 -19.76 -21.59
N LEU A 123 0.56 -20.10 -22.17
CA LEU A 123 1.29 -21.34 -21.87
C LEU A 123 1.75 -21.41 -20.40
N LEU A 124 2.08 -20.27 -19.81
CA LEU A 124 2.38 -20.17 -18.38
C LEU A 124 1.14 -20.50 -17.53
N ALA A 125 -0.04 -20.00 -17.94
CA ALA A 125 -1.34 -20.25 -17.33
C ALA A 125 -1.95 -21.64 -17.64
N ASN A 126 -1.22 -22.54 -18.31
CA ASN A 126 -1.71 -23.85 -18.75
C ASN A 126 -2.93 -23.76 -19.70
N GLN A 127 -2.96 -22.75 -20.56
CA GLN A 127 -4.01 -22.51 -21.53
C GLN A 127 -3.47 -22.51 -22.96
N ASP A 128 -4.36 -22.75 -23.92
CA ASP A 128 -4.01 -22.65 -25.34
C ASP A 128 -3.59 -21.20 -25.70
N PRO A 129 -2.64 -21.02 -26.64
CA PRO A 129 -2.10 -19.73 -27.06
C PRO A 129 -3.11 -18.61 -27.35
N ILE A 130 -4.28 -18.98 -27.87
CA ILE A 130 -5.31 -18.03 -28.33
C ILE A 130 -5.90 -17.19 -27.19
N TYR A 131 -6.06 -17.78 -26.00
CA TYR A 131 -6.81 -17.14 -24.91
C TYR A 131 -6.09 -15.92 -24.33
N GLY A 132 -4.76 -15.84 -24.43
CA GLY A 132 -4.00 -14.65 -24.04
C GLY A 132 -4.20 -13.49 -25.00
N ILE A 133 -4.35 -13.76 -26.30
CA ILE A 133 -4.63 -12.74 -27.31
C ILE A 133 -6.05 -12.19 -27.10
N TYR A 134 -7.02 -13.07 -26.82
CA TYR A 134 -8.38 -12.68 -26.43
C TYR A 134 -8.37 -11.78 -25.18
N THR A 135 -7.67 -12.21 -24.13
CA THR A 135 -7.57 -11.45 -22.88
C THR A 135 -7.06 -10.05 -23.14
N ASN A 136 -5.95 -9.87 -23.86
CA ASN A 136 -5.44 -8.53 -24.16
C ASN A 136 -6.38 -7.70 -25.03
N PHE A 137 -7.05 -8.31 -26.00
CA PHE A 137 -7.98 -7.62 -26.89
C PHE A 137 -9.15 -7.02 -26.11
N PHE A 138 -9.89 -7.85 -25.35
CA PHE A 138 -11.07 -7.39 -24.62
C PHE A 138 -10.73 -6.45 -23.47
N CYS A 139 -9.68 -6.77 -22.68
CA CYS A 139 -9.30 -5.93 -21.55
C CYS A 139 -8.83 -4.54 -22.01
N SER A 140 -8.13 -4.44 -23.15
CA SER A 140 -7.70 -3.13 -23.68
C SER A 140 -8.88 -2.23 -24.01
N ILE A 141 -9.94 -2.77 -24.63
CA ILE A 141 -11.13 -2.00 -25.02
C ILE A 141 -11.90 -1.52 -23.78
N ILE A 142 -12.15 -2.43 -22.83
CA ILE A 142 -12.91 -2.10 -21.61
C ILE A 142 -12.14 -1.09 -20.76
N TYR A 143 -10.82 -1.24 -20.65
CA TYR A 143 -10.00 -0.33 -19.87
C TYR A 143 -10.00 1.09 -20.46
N VAL A 144 -9.99 1.25 -21.79
CA VAL A 144 -10.10 2.58 -22.44
C VAL A 144 -11.38 3.32 -22.03
N ALA A 145 -12.48 2.59 -21.86
CA ALA A 145 -13.78 3.17 -21.53
C ALA A 145 -13.86 3.62 -20.06
N MET A 146 -13.26 2.87 -19.14
CA MET A 146 -13.49 3.02 -17.68
C MET A 146 -12.28 3.55 -16.90
N ALA A 147 -11.07 3.56 -17.48
CA ALA A 147 -9.85 3.96 -16.78
C ALA A 147 -9.72 5.48 -16.59
N THR A 148 -9.07 5.86 -15.50
CA THR A 148 -8.63 7.25 -15.24
C THR A 148 -7.19 7.48 -15.67
N SER A 149 -6.37 6.42 -15.62
CA SER A 149 -4.97 6.48 -16.02
C SER A 149 -4.84 6.64 -17.54
N ARG A 150 -3.86 7.42 -18.00
CA ARG A 150 -3.65 7.68 -19.44
C ARG A 150 -2.64 6.73 -20.10
N HIS A 151 -1.66 6.27 -19.32
CA HIS A 151 -0.49 5.57 -19.84
C HIS A 151 -0.55 4.06 -19.57
N ASN A 152 -1.36 3.62 -18.61
CA ASN A 152 -1.36 2.23 -18.19
C ASN A 152 -1.88 1.31 -19.31
N PHE A 153 -1.24 0.15 -19.47
CA PHE A 153 -1.70 -0.92 -20.34
C PHE A 153 -2.16 -2.10 -19.49
N VAL A 154 -3.41 -2.53 -19.68
CA VAL A 154 -4.02 -3.67 -18.97
C VAL A 154 -4.15 -4.86 -19.92
N GLY A 155 -3.70 -6.02 -19.47
CA GLY A 155 -3.80 -7.28 -20.20
C GLY A 155 -3.16 -8.43 -19.43
N SER A 156 -2.66 -9.42 -20.15
CA SER A 156 -1.92 -10.55 -19.58
C SER A 156 -0.67 -10.06 -18.85
N PHE A 157 -0.57 -10.46 -17.58
CA PHE A 157 0.55 -10.18 -16.68
C PHE A 157 1.08 -11.51 -16.15
N GLY A 158 2.40 -11.73 -16.31
CA GLY A 158 3.02 -13.03 -16.06
C GLY A 158 2.80 -13.60 -14.67
N VAL A 159 2.76 -12.75 -13.63
CA VAL A 159 2.54 -13.21 -12.24
C VAL A 159 1.13 -13.75 -12.05
N LEU A 160 0.10 -13.06 -12.57
CA LEU A 160 -1.27 -13.58 -12.51
C LEU A 160 -1.41 -14.85 -13.35
N CYS A 161 -0.74 -14.92 -14.50
CA CYS A 161 -0.78 -16.12 -15.34
C CYS A 161 -0.17 -17.34 -14.62
N LEU A 162 0.90 -17.14 -13.83
CA LEU A 162 1.47 -18.19 -13.01
C LEU A 162 0.48 -18.66 -11.93
N MET A 163 -0.17 -17.73 -11.21
CA MET A 163 -1.17 -18.05 -10.18
C MET A 163 -2.38 -18.79 -10.76
N ILE A 164 -2.91 -18.30 -11.89
CA ILE A 164 -3.99 -18.96 -12.63
C ILE A 164 -3.55 -20.35 -13.07
N GLY A 165 -2.32 -20.49 -13.58
CA GLY A 165 -1.78 -21.79 -14.01
C GLY A 165 -1.66 -22.81 -12.88
N GLN A 166 -1.30 -22.37 -11.67
CA GLN A 166 -1.28 -23.20 -10.45
C GLN A 166 -2.69 -23.61 -10.03
N SER A 167 -3.61 -22.64 -9.93
CA SER A 167 -5.01 -22.92 -9.59
C SER A 167 -5.66 -23.88 -10.60
N VAL A 168 -5.47 -23.64 -11.89
CA VAL A 168 -5.97 -24.50 -12.97
C VAL A 168 -5.40 -25.91 -12.84
N ASN A 169 -4.08 -26.05 -12.73
CA ASN A 169 -3.43 -27.37 -12.66
C ASN A 169 -3.87 -28.18 -11.42
N ARG A 170 -4.03 -27.52 -10.26
CA ARG A 170 -4.63 -28.13 -9.06
C ARG A 170 -6.03 -28.69 -9.32
N HIS A 171 -6.90 -27.95 -10.01
CA HIS A 171 -8.27 -28.40 -10.31
C HIS A 171 -8.33 -29.46 -11.42
N LEU A 172 -7.36 -29.47 -12.34
CA LEU A 172 -7.20 -30.56 -13.32
C LEU A 172 -6.84 -31.88 -12.63
N GLN A 173 -5.91 -31.86 -11.68
CA GLN A 173 -5.54 -33.03 -10.88
C GLN A 173 -6.72 -33.53 -10.05
N LEU A 174 -7.45 -32.63 -9.38
CA LEU A 174 -8.66 -33.00 -8.62
C LEU A 174 -9.76 -33.63 -9.49
N ALA A 175 -9.83 -33.26 -10.77
CA ALA A 175 -10.77 -33.83 -11.74
C ALA A 175 -10.27 -35.15 -12.37
N GLY A 176 -9.07 -35.62 -12.02
CA GLY A 176 -8.49 -36.87 -12.51
C GLY A 176 -7.78 -36.79 -13.86
N TYR A 177 -7.45 -35.58 -14.34
CA TYR A 177 -6.64 -35.39 -15.55
C TYR A 177 -5.14 -35.44 -15.22
N ASP A 178 -4.59 -36.64 -14.98
CA ASP A 178 -3.16 -36.82 -14.69
C ASP A 178 -2.28 -36.72 -15.94
N ASP A 179 -1.16 -35.97 -15.84
CA ASP A 179 -0.14 -35.79 -16.90
C ASP A 179 0.50 -37.10 -17.40
N ASN A 180 0.39 -38.19 -16.63
CA ASN A 180 1.00 -39.49 -16.92
C ASN A 180 0.17 -40.39 -17.84
N THR A 181 -1.02 -39.96 -18.29
CA THR A 181 -1.90 -40.75 -19.17
C THR A 181 -2.08 -40.12 -20.55
N GLY A 182 -0.98 -39.63 -21.13
CA GLY A 182 -0.91 -39.53 -22.58
C GLY A 182 -0.96 -40.93 -23.19
N SER A 183 -2.04 -41.26 -23.90
CA SER A 183 -2.14 -42.41 -24.82
C SER A 183 -2.32 -43.83 -24.22
N LEU A 184 -3.21 -44.03 -23.23
CA LEU A 184 -3.65 -45.39 -22.84
C LEU A 184 -5.16 -45.49 -22.48
N LEU A 185 -6.03 -44.81 -23.22
CA LEU A 185 -7.49 -45.04 -23.17
C LEU A 185 -8.06 -45.42 -24.53
N VAL A 186 -7.40 -46.37 -25.19
CA VAL A 186 -8.07 -47.32 -26.09
C VAL A 186 -7.90 -48.70 -25.46
N GLY A 187 -8.99 -49.22 -24.88
CA GLY A 187 -9.11 -50.62 -24.44
C GLY A 187 -8.89 -50.87 -22.96
N ASN A 188 -9.93 -50.73 -22.13
CA ASN A 188 -10.75 -51.85 -21.64
C ASN A 188 -11.83 -51.30 -20.70
N ALA A 189 -13.08 -51.72 -20.90
CA ALA A 189 -14.21 -51.32 -20.06
C ALA A 189 -14.09 -51.96 -18.67
N THR A 190 -13.91 -51.13 -17.63
CA THR A 190 -14.45 -51.21 -16.25
C THR A 190 -13.53 -50.46 -15.28
N SER A 191 -13.51 -49.14 -15.41
CA SER A 191 -13.03 -48.24 -14.34
C SER A 191 -14.08 -47.16 -14.23
N SER A 192 -14.71 -47.06 -13.06
CA SER A 192 -15.68 -46.04 -12.71
C SER A 192 -15.08 -44.64 -12.90
N SER A 193 -15.24 -44.09 -14.10
CA SER A 193 -14.88 -42.73 -14.44
C SER A 193 -15.93 -41.81 -13.83
N ASN A 194 -15.69 -41.37 -12.60
CA ASN A 194 -16.33 -40.17 -12.03
C ASN A 194 -15.81 -38.88 -12.68
N GLY A 195 -15.04 -38.96 -13.78
CA GLY A 195 -14.72 -37.82 -14.63
C GLY A 195 -15.86 -37.57 -15.61
N THR A 196 -16.43 -36.36 -15.57
CA THR A 196 -17.45 -35.88 -16.50
C THR A 196 -16.96 -36.00 -17.95
N GLY A 197 -17.39 -37.05 -18.67
CA GLY A 197 -17.01 -37.35 -20.05
C GLY A 197 -17.57 -36.40 -21.13
N THR A 198 -17.47 -35.09 -20.95
CA THR A 198 -18.01 -34.10 -21.90
C THR A 198 -16.99 -33.08 -22.43
N CYS A 199 -15.76 -33.04 -21.89
CA CYS A 199 -14.82 -31.94 -22.17
C CYS A 199 -13.37 -32.44 -22.03
N ASP A 200 -12.54 -32.21 -23.05
CA ASP A 200 -11.11 -32.54 -23.05
C ASP A 200 -10.33 -31.73 -21.99
N ARG A 201 -9.09 -32.16 -21.70
CA ARG A 201 -8.19 -31.47 -20.75
C ARG A 201 -8.11 -29.95 -20.99
N SER A 202 -7.89 -29.52 -22.23
CA SER A 202 -7.80 -28.09 -22.59
C SER A 202 -9.14 -27.36 -22.44
N CYS A 203 -10.26 -28.05 -22.71
CA CYS A 203 -11.61 -27.51 -22.56
C CYS A 203 -11.95 -27.30 -21.07
N TYR A 204 -11.55 -28.23 -20.19
CA TYR A 204 -11.77 -28.09 -18.77
C TYR A 204 -10.84 -27.02 -18.17
N ALA A 205 -9.58 -26.98 -18.60
CA ALA A 205 -8.60 -25.97 -18.18
C ALA A 205 -9.09 -24.54 -18.40
N ILE A 206 -9.67 -24.25 -19.57
CA ILE A 206 -10.19 -22.90 -19.86
C ILE A 206 -11.48 -22.61 -19.09
N THR A 207 -12.32 -23.62 -18.84
CA THR A 207 -13.55 -23.48 -18.05
C THR A 207 -13.25 -23.10 -16.60
N VAL A 208 -12.18 -23.67 -16.03
CA VAL A 208 -11.67 -23.27 -14.71
C VAL A 208 -11.12 -21.85 -14.75
N ALA A 209 -10.28 -21.52 -15.73
CA ALA A 209 -9.64 -20.21 -15.83
C ALA A 209 -10.65 -19.05 -16.04
N LEU A 210 -11.67 -19.23 -16.86
CA LEU A 210 -12.73 -18.22 -17.07
C LEU A 210 -13.61 -18.07 -15.83
N SER A 211 -13.88 -19.16 -15.10
CA SER A 211 -14.67 -19.13 -13.86
C SER A 211 -13.92 -18.41 -12.75
N LEU A 212 -12.61 -18.66 -12.66
CA LEU A 212 -11.69 -17.94 -11.78
C LEU A 212 -11.64 -16.45 -12.15
N SER A 213 -11.54 -16.11 -13.44
CA SER A 213 -11.54 -14.71 -13.91
C SER A 213 -12.82 -13.96 -13.57
N PHE A 214 -13.97 -14.62 -13.73
CA PHE A 214 -15.26 -14.05 -13.36
C PHE A 214 -15.32 -13.72 -11.87
N LEU A 215 -14.88 -14.64 -11.02
CA LEU A 215 -14.87 -14.47 -9.56
C LEU A 215 -13.88 -13.38 -9.11
N VAL A 216 -12.71 -13.31 -9.73
CA VAL A 216 -11.73 -12.23 -9.52
C VAL A 216 -12.34 -10.87 -9.85
N GLY A 217 -13.01 -10.75 -11.00
CA GLY A 217 -13.68 -9.52 -11.41
C GLY A 217 -14.82 -9.14 -10.44
N LEU A 218 -15.60 -10.12 -9.99
CA LEU A 218 -16.66 -9.92 -9.01
C LEU A 218 -16.11 -9.41 -7.67
N TYR A 219 -15.02 -10.01 -7.15
CA TYR A 219 -14.36 -9.54 -5.93
C TYR A 219 -13.79 -8.14 -6.08
N GLN A 220 -13.18 -7.80 -7.21
CA GLN A 220 -12.67 -6.44 -7.47
C GLN A 220 -13.80 -5.41 -7.51
N VAL A 221 -14.92 -5.71 -8.17
CA VAL A 221 -16.10 -4.83 -8.18
C VAL A 221 -16.75 -4.75 -6.80
N GLN A 222 -16.81 -5.85 -6.03
CA GLN A 222 -17.38 -5.84 -4.68
C GLN A 222 -16.52 -5.05 -3.69
N MET A 223 -15.19 -5.14 -3.78
CA MET A 223 -14.25 -4.38 -2.93
C MET A 223 -14.43 -2.85 -3.05
N PHE A 224 -15.00 -2.34 -4.14
CA PHE A 224 -15.39 -0.93 -4.28
C PHE A 224 -16.28 -0.43 -3.15
N THR A 225 -17.21 -1.27 -2.67
CA THR A 225 -18.19 -0.86 -1.67
C THR A 225 -17.62 -0.80 -0.25
N THR A 226 -16.48 -1.43 0.03
CA THR A 226 -16.00 -1.66 1.41
C THR A 226 -14.50 -1.45 1.65
N LEU A 227 -13.63 -1.53 0.63
CA LEU A 227 -12.20 -1.80 0.83
C LEU A 227 -11.22 -0.94 -0.02
N GLY A 228 -11.64 0.22 -0.53
CA GLY A 228 -10.73 1.17 -1.20
C GLY A 228 -9.53 1.64 -0.34
N PHE A 229 -9.58 1.39 0.97
CA PHE A 229 -8.49 1.62 1.92
C PHE A 229 -7.37 0.58 1.85
N VAL A 230 -7.63 -0.63 1.34
CA VAL A 230 -6.65 -1.73 1.31
C VAL A 230 -5.44 -1.40 0.44
N SER A 231 -5.59 -0.59 -0.61
CA SER A 231 -4.46 -0.13 -1.44
C SER A 231 -3.43 0.69 -0.65
N VAL A 232 -3.87 1.39 0.41
CA VAL A 232 -2.98 2.24 1.24
C VAL A 232 -1.96 1.39 2.00
N TYR A 233 -2.27 0.12 2.27
CA TYR A 233 -1.39 -0.78 3.02
C TYR A 233 -0.39 -1.55 2.16
N LEU A 234 -0.54 -1.51 0.84
CA LEU A 234 0.37 -2.17 -0.08
C LEU A 234 1.51 -1.21 -0.43
N SER A 235 2.58 -1.26 0.36
CA SER A 235 3.74 -0.39 0.17
C SER A 235 4.51 -0.70 -1.11
N GLU A 236 5.16 0.30 -1.70
CA GLU A 236 6.00 0.11 -2.88
C GLU A 236 7.13 -0.92 -2.68
N PRO A 237 7.84 -0.98 -1.52
CA PRO A 237 8.85 -2.01 -1.25
C PRO A 237 8.27 -3.42 -1.20
N LEU A 238 7.07 -3.60 -0.64
CA LEU A 238 6.37 -4.89 -0.63
C LEU A 238 6.09 -5.34 -2.07
N LEU A 239 5.48 -4.47 -2.88
CA LEU A 239 5.11 -4.81 -4.25
C LEU A 239 6.34 -5.08 -5.14
N SER A 240 7.39 -4.28 -4.97
CA SER A 240 8.68 -4.48 -5.64
C SER A 240 9.31 -5.83 -5.27
N GLY A 241 9.34 -6.19 -3.99
CA GLY A 241 9.85 -7.48 -3.51
C GLY A 241 9.04 -8.66 -4.04
N PHE A 242 7.71 -8.53 -4.07
CA PHE A 242 6.80 -9.52 -4.64
C PHE A 242 7.03 -9.73 -6.15
N VAL A 243 7.17 -8.65 -6.93
CA VAL A 243 7.45 -8.72 -8.37
C VAL A 243 8.82 -9.36 -8.61
N ALA A 244 9.83 -9.05 -7.80
CA ALA A 244 11.16 -9.64 -7.90
C ALA A 244 11.14 -11.16 -7.65
N GLY A 245 10.49 -11.60 -6.57
CA GLY A 245 10.37 -13.02 -6.25
C GLY A 245 9.52 -13.79 -7.27
N SER A 246 8.38 -13.22 -7.66
CA SER A 246 7.54 -13.80 -8.72
C SER A 246 8.29 -13.89 -10.06
N SER A 247 9.11 -12.90 -10.40
CA SER A 247 9.93 -12.94 -11.62
C SER A 247 10.91 -14.11 -11.61
N LEU A 248 11.52 -14.45 -10.46
CA LEU A 248 12.39 -15.62 -10.34
C LEU A 248 11.62 -16.93 -10.54
N THR A 249 10.42 -17.06 -9.95
CA THR A 249 9.58 -18.26 -10.15
C THR A 249 9.15 -18.43 -11.61
N ILE A 250 8.86 -17.33 -12.32
CA ILE A 250 8.55 -17.37 -13.74
C ILE A 250 9.78 -17.80 -14.54
N ILE A 251 10.97 -17.25 -14.27
CA ILE A 251 12.21 -17.65 -14.96
C ILE A 251 12.47 -19.14 -14.79
N THR A 252 12.31 -19.69 -13.58
CA THR A 252 12.41 -21.13 -13.32
C THR A 252 11.40 -21.93 -14.13
N SER A 253 10.15 -21.47 -14.17
CA SER A 253 9.07 -22.14 -14.94
C SER A 253 9.30 -22.08 -16.46
N GLN A 254 10.02 -21.08 -16.96
CA GLN A 254 10.33 -20.92 -18.39
C GLN A 254 11.57 -21.71 -18.82
N MET A 255 12.46 -22.08 -17.90
CA MET A 255 13.71 -22.79 -18.23
C MET A 255 13.47 -24.13 -18.94
N LYS A 256 12.37 -24.84 -18.62
CA LYS A 256 11.99 -26.07 -19.33
C LYS A 256 11.73 -25.87 -20.83
N TYR A 257 11.21 -24.70 -21.23
CA TYR A 257 10.97 -24.39 -22.64
C TYR A 257 12.26 -24.03 -23.37
N LEU A 258 13.22 -23.40 -22.69
CA LEU A 258 14.55 -23.10 -23.26
C LEU A 258 15.33 -24.39 -23.56
N LEU A 259 15.17 -25.41 -22.72
CA LEU A 259 15.84 -26.70 -22.86
C LEU A 259 15.02 -27.73 -23.68
N GLY A 260 13.78 -27.41 -24.05
CA GLY A 260 12.88 -28.35 -24.74
C GLY A 260 12.56 -29.59 -23.90
N LEU A 261 12.48 -29.44 -22.56
CA LEU A 261 12.24 -30.54 -21.62
C LEU A 261 10.78 -30.62 -21.18
N ASN A 262 10.26 -31.84 -21.11
CA ASN A 262 8.97 -32.15 -20.50
C ASN A 262 9.17 -32.53 -19.03
N ILE A 263 9.06 -31.55 -18.13
CA ILE A 263 9.24 -31.73 -16.68
C ILE A 263 7.87 -31.64 -15.99
N PRO A 264 7.53 -32.57 -15.07
CA PRO A 264 6.31 -32.47 -14.27
C PRO A 264 6.30 -31.17 -13.46
N ARG A 265 5.15 -30.50 -13.37
CA ARG A 265 5.03 -29.28 -12.56
C ARG A 265 4.80 -29.64 -11.10
N HIS A 266 5.73 -29.25 -10.24
CA HIS A 266 5.54 -29.34 -8.80
C HIS A 266 4.73 -28.15 -8.26
N GLU A 267 3.73 -28.46 -7.43
CA GLU A 267 2.93 -27.47 -6.73
C GLU A 267 3.26 -27.45 -5.23
N GLY A 268 3.05 -26.29 -4.61
CA GLY A 268 3.20 -26.10 -3.17
C GLY A 268 4.56 -25.57 -2.73
N VAL A 269 4.80 -25.69 -1.41
CA VAL A 269 5.96 -25.11 -0.72
C VAL A 269 7.24 -25.79 -1.20
N GLY A 270 8.22 -24.99 -1.64
CA GLY A 270 9.48 -25.52 -2.17
C GLY A 270 9.43 -25.92 -3.64
N SER A 271 8.32 -25.67 -4.35
CA SER A 271 8.18 -25.92 -5.81
C SER A 271 9.32 -25.32 -6.63
N PHE A 272 9.81 -24.13 -6.25
CA PHE A 272 10.98 -23.51 -6.88
C PHE A 272 12.22 -24.40 -6.82
N ILE A 273 12.55 -24.93 -5.64
CA ILE A 273 13.75 -25.75 -5.42
C ILE A 273 13.59 -27.10 -6.12
N LEU A 274 12.43 -27.74 -5.98
CA LEU A 274 12.14 -29.02 -6.60
C LEU A 274 12.25 -28.94 -8.13
N THR A 275 11.68 -27.90 -8.73
CA THR A 275 11.78 -27.68 -10.19
C THR A 275 13.23 -27.56 -10.66
N TRP A 276 14.09 -26.88 -9.90
CA TRP A 276 15.53 -26.81 -10.22
C TRP A 276 16.23 -28.17 -10.07
N VAL A 277 15.91 -28.94 -9.02
CA VAL A 277 16.45 -30.30 -8.83
C VAL A 277 16.08 -31.20 -10.01
N ASP A 278 14.82 -31.19 -10.44
CA ASP A 278 14.38 -31.96 -11.60
C ASP A 278 15.01 -31.46 -12.89
N LEU A 279 15.17 -30.15 -13.05
CA LEU A 279 15.84 -29.60 -14.22
C LEU A 279 17.29 -30.08 -14.34
N PHE A 280 18.02 -30.15 -13.23
CA PHE A 280 19.36 -30.74 -13.22
C PHE A 280 19.36 -32.25 -13.44
N ARG A 281 18.30 -32.95 -12.99
CA ARG A 281 18.14 -34.40 -13.21
C ARG A 281 17.84 -34.75 -14.67
N TYR A 282 17.00 -33.97 -15.33
CA TYR A 282 16.56 -34.19 -16.72
C TYR A 282 17.43 -33.47 -17.77
N ILE A 283 18.51 -32.79 -17.36
CA ILE A 283 19.36 -31.98 -18.25
C ILE A 283 19.94 -32.78 -19.43
N GLN A 284 20.13 -34.09 -19.28
CA GLN A 284 20.65 -34.96 -20.33
C GLN A 284 19.66 -35.19 -21.48
N ASN A 285 18.35 -35.02 -21.25
CA ASN A 285 17.30 -35.23 -22.25
C ASN A 285 16.96 -33.95 -23.03
N THR A 286 17.83 -32.93 -22.98
CA THR A 286 17.62 -31.61 -23.59
C THR A 286 17.55 -31.70 -25.11
N ASN A 287 16.58 -31.01 -25.71
CA ASN A 287 16.54 -30.87 -27.16
C ASN A 287 17.58 -29.84 -27.61
N ILE A 288 18.60 -30.30 -28.36
CA ILE A 288 19.71 -29.45 -28.83
C ILE A 288 19.20 -28.33 -29.74
N CYS A 289 18.16 -28.55 -30.54
CA CYS A 289 17.59 -27.54 -31.42
C CYS A 289 17.01 -26.36 -30.62
N ASP A 290 16.22 -26.66 -29.58
CA ASP A 290 15.60 -25.66 -28.69
C ASP A 290 16.66 -24.92 -27.86
N LEU A 291 17.70 -25.62 -27.42
CA LEU A 291 18.82 -25.01 -26.69
C LEU A 291 19.62 -24.02 -27.57
N VAL A 292 19.98 -24.42 -28.79
CA VAL A 292 20.77 -23.56 -29.69
C VAL A 292 19.96 -22.35 -30.12
N THR A 293 18.69 -22.54 -30.50
CA THR A 293 17.81 -21.44 -30.91
C THR A 293 17.54 -20.47 -29.75
N SER A 294 17.34 -20.96 -28.53
CA SER A 294 17.18 -20.10 -27.36
C SER A 294 18.45 -19.35 -26.98
N LEU A 295 19.62 -19.97 -27.06
CA LEU A 295 20.91 -19.31 -26.79
C LEU A 295 21.19 -18.20 -27.81
N VAL A 296 20.97 -18.45 -29.10
CA VAL A 296 21.13 -17.46 -30.17
C VAL A 296 20.13 -16.31 -29.98
N ALA A 297 18.86 -16.61 -29.68
CA ALA A 297 17.87 -15.58 -29.42
C ALA A 297 18.26 -14.70 -28.22
N LEU A 298 18.77 -15.30 -27.14
CA LEU A 298 19.22 -14.57 -25.95
C LEU A 298 20.45 -13.69 -26.25
N ALA A 299 21.40 -14.21 -27.02
CA ALA A 299 22.59 -13.49 -27.48
C ALA A 299 22.25 -12.30 -28.40
N ILE A 300 21.14 -12.34 -29.13
CA ILE A 300 20.68 -11.23 -29.97
C ILE A 300 19.85 -10.22 -29.16
N ILE A 301 18.85 -10.69 -28.40
CA ILE A 301 17.88 -9.82 -27.76
C ILE A 301 18.51 -8.98 -26.64
N ILE A 302 19.38 -9.56 -25.80
CA ILE A 302 19.95 -8.85 -24.64
C ILE A 302 20.81 -7.66 -25.08
N PRO A 303 21.82 -7.81 -25.96
CA PRO A 303 22.66 -6.69 -26.39
C PRO A 303 21.86 -5.61 -27.10
N VAL A 304 20.92 -5.97 -27.97
CA VAL A 304 20.08 -4.99 -28.67
C VAL A 304 19.22 -4.20 -27.68
N LYS A 305 18.65 -4.85 -26.66
CA LYS A 305 17.95 -4.11 -25.59
C LYS A 305 18.88 -3.20 -24.78
N MET A 306 20.11 -3.64 -24.47
CA MET A 306 21.07 -2.78 -23.77
C MET A 306 21.48 -1.56 -24.59
N ILE A 307 21.64 -1.72 -25.90
CA ILE A 307 21.90 -0.62 -26.84
C ILE A 307 20.69 0.31 -26.89
N ASN A 308 19.48 -0.25 -26.96
CA ASN A 308 18.24 0.50 -26.96
C ASN A 308 18.08 1.35 -25.69
N ASP A 309 18.39 0.78 -24.52
CA ASP A 309 18.38 1.48 -23.24
C ASP A 309 19.43 2.62 -23.20
N ARG A 310 20.62 2.40 -23.76
CA ARG A 310 21.72 3.37 -23.75
C ARG A 310 21.48 4.56 -24.69
N TYR A 311 20.87 4.32 -25.85
CA TYR A 311 20.61 5.37 -26.86
C TYR A 311 19.16 5.85 -26.84
N LYS A 312 18.43 5.59 -25.75
CA LYS A 312 17.01 5.97 -25.58
C LYS A 312 16.76 7.46 -25.87
N ASP A 313 17.68 8.33 -25.46
CA ASP A 313 17.52 9.78 -25.62
C ASP A 313 17.71 10.28 -27.07
N LYS A 314 18.35 9.47 -27.93
CA LYS A 314 18.56 9.79 -29.35
C LYS A 314 17.52 9.16 -30.28
N MET A 315 16.79 8.14 -29.83
CA MET A 315 15.83 7.40 -30.67
C MET A 315 14.40 7.85 -30.38
N LYS A 316 13.65 8.20 -31.44
CA LYS A 316 12.22 8.58 -31.34
C LYS A 316 11.32 7.41 -30.93
N ALA A 317 11.72 6.17 -31.21
CA ALA A 317 11.00 4.97 -30.83
C ALA A 317 11.96 3.80 -30.58
N PRO A 318 11.71 2.96 -29.56
CA PRO A 318 12.52 1.78 -29.30
C PRO A 318 12.34 0.73 -30.40
N PHE A 319 13.44 0.08 -30.80
CA PHE A 319 13.39 -0.97 -31.82
C PHE A 319 12.74 -2.25 -31.26
N PRO A 320 11.65 -2.78 -31.87
CA PRO A 320 10.94 -3.96 -31.38
C PRO A 320 11.67 -5.27 -31.76
N ILE A 321 12.87 -5.49 -31.18
CA ILE A 321 13.72 -6.65 -31.48
C ILE A 321 13.02 -7.99 -31.20
N GLU A 322 12.11 -8.04 -30.23
CA GLU A 322 11.36 -9.25 -29.88
C GLU A 322 10.54 -9.77 -31.06
N LEU A 323 9.86 -8.89 -31.78
CA LEU A 323 9.07 -9.28 -32.95
C LEU A 323 9.98 -9.77 -34.07
N LEU A 324 11.07 -9.06 -34.34
CA LEU A 324 11.99 -9.43 -35.42
C LEU A 324 12.54 -10.84 -35.21
N VAL A 325 12.97 -11.15 -33.97
CA VAL A 325 13.47 -12.48 -33.63
C VAL A 325 12.37 -13.54 -33.75
N VAL A 326 11.14 -13.25 -33.30
CA VAL A 326 9.99 -14.16 -33.45
C VAL A 326 9.70 -14.43 -34.93
N ILE A 327 9.69 -13.41 -35.79
CA ILE A 327 9.44 -13.56 -37.24
C ILE A 327 10.54 -14.40 -37.88
N ILE A 328 11.81 -14.01 -37.68
CA ILE A 328 12.96 -14.72 -38.28
C ILE A 328 12.95 -16.18 -37.84
N ALA A 329 12.76 -16.44 -36.55
CA ALA A 329 12.80 -17.79 -36.03
C ALA A 329 11.59 -18.63 -36.48
N THR A 330 10.41 -18.03 -36.67
CA THR A 330 9.25 -18.71 -37.27
C THR A 330 9.54 -19.12 -38.72
N VAL A 331 10.11 -18.20 -39.51
CA VAL A 331 10.49 -18.47 -40.92
C VAL A 331 11.54 -19.57 -41.00
N VAL A 332 12.57 -19.51 -40.15
CA VAL A 332 13.62 -20.54 -40.09
C VAL A 332 13.03 -21.89 -39.67
N SER A 333 12.16 -21.91 -38.67
CA SER A 333 11.49 -23.13 -38.20
C SER A 333 10.60 -23.78 -39.27
N TYR A 334 9.90 -22.96 -40.06
CA TYR A 334 9.07 -23.43 -41.18
C TYR A 334 9.91 -24.04 -42.30
N TYR A 335 10.97 -23.38 -42.76
CA TYR A 335 11.79 -23.90 -43.86
C TYR A 335 12.65 -25.11 -43.47
N LEU A 336 13.04 -25.22 -42.20
CA LEU A 336 13.88 -26.32 -41.70
C LEU A 336 13.08 -27.47 -41.07
N ASN A 337 11.73 -27.39 -41.04
CA ASN A 337 10.82 -28.37 -40.42
C ASN A 337 11.31 -28.87 -39.06
N PHE A 338 11.48 -27.95 -38.11
CA PHE A 338 12.02 -28.29 -36.78
C PHE A 338 11.16 -29.26 -35.97
N GLU A 339 9.84 -29.25 -36.18
CA GLU A 339 8.90 -30.19 -35.55
C GLU A 339 9.19 -31.64 -35.99
N GLU A 340 9.22 -31.92 -37.29
CA GLU A 340 9.41 -33.28 -37.81
C GLU A 340 10.85 -33.79 -37.64
N ARG A 341 11.85 -32.93 -37.88
CA ARG A 341 13.26 -33.33 -37.94
C ARG A 341 13.90 -33.44 -36.55
N TYR A 342 13.57 -32.51 -35.65
CA TYR A 342 14.23 -32.38 -34.34
C TYR A 342 13.28 -32.59 -33.16
N LYS A 343 11.98 -32.88 -33.40
CA LYS A 343 10.96 -33.01 -32.34
C LYS A 343 10.94 -31.81 -31.40
N SER A 344 11.17 -30.61 -31.96
CA SER A 344 11.13 -29.34 -31.25
C SER A 344 9.68 -29.01 -30.88
N SER A 345 9.47 -28.44 -29.69
CA SER A 345 8.14 -28.05 -29.25
C SER A 345 7.69 -26.76 -29.95
N VAL A 346 6.60 -26.85 -30.72
CA VAL A 346 5.99 -25.73 -31.45
C VAL A 346 4.64 -25.34 -30.84
N CYS A 347 4.16 -24.13 -31.15
CA CYS A 347 2.89 -23.61 -30.64
C CYS A 347 1.66 -24.36 -31.17
N GLY A 348 1.76 -24.99 -32.34
CA GLY A 348 0.69 -25.78 -32.94
C GLY A 348 -0.44 -24.93 -33.53
N ALA A 349 -1.58 -25.59 -33.81
CA ALA A 349 -2.71 -24.95 -34.48
C ALA A 349 -3.41 -23.91 -33.59
N ILE A 350 -3.34 -22.63 -33.99
CA ILE A 350 -4.07 -21.54 -33.35
C ILE A 350 -5.35 -21.27 -34.16
N PRO A 351 -6.55 -21.55 -33.64
CA PRO A 351 -7.78 -21.34 -34.38
C PRO A 351 -7.99 -19.84 -34.66
N THR A 352 -8.55 -19.52 -35.82
CA THR A 352 -8.88 -18.14 -36.21
C THR A 352 -10.31 -17.79 -35.84
N GLY A 353 -10.55 -16.50 -35.61
CA GLY A 353 -11.88 -15.96 -35.33
C GLY A 353 -12.30 -16.00 -33.87
N PHE A 354 -13.57 -15.68 -33.62
CA PHE A 354 -14.16 -15.62 -32.28
C PHE A 354 -14.95 -16.88 -31.96
N ARG A 355 -14.80 -17.34 -30.72
CA ARG A 355 -15.64 -18.40 -30.15
C ARG A 355 -16.94 -17.83 -29.60
N LYS A 356 -18.01 -18.62 -29.64
CA LYS A 356 -19.32 -18.24 -29.06
C LYS A 356 -19.19 -17.97 -27.55
N PRO A 357 -19.83 -16.95 -26.98
CA PRO A 357 -19.76 -16.69 -25.55
C PRO A 357 -20.28 -17.86 -24.71
N THR A 358 -19.65 -18.11 -23.56
CA THR A 358 -20.06 -19.16 -22.61
C THR A 358 -20.16 -18.63 -21.19
N LEU A 359 -21.12 -19.17 -20.44
CA LEU A 359 -21.29 -18.83 -19.04
C LEU A 359 -20.28 -19.58 -18.15
N PRO A 360 -19.71 -18.94 -17.13
CA PRO A 360 -18.90 -19.60 -16.11
C PRO A 360 -19.66 -20.70 -15.36
N ASP A 361 -18.96 -21.78 -15.01
CA ASP A 361 -19.56 -22.88 -14.24
C ASP A 361 -19.65 -22.51 -12.77
N THR A 362 -20.87 -22.25 -12.30
CA THR A 362 -21.17 -21.86 -10.93
C THR A 362 -20.78 -22.92 -9.90
N LYS A 363 -20.65 -24.19 -10.30
CA LYS A 363 -20.28 -25.29 -9.39
C LYS A 363 -18.85 -25.14 -8.87
N LEU A 364 -17.96 -24.56 -9.68
CA LEU A 364 -16.55 -24.37 -9.34
C LEU A 364 -16.30 -23.19 -8.40
N PHE A 365 -17.27 -22.27 -8.25
CA PHE A 365 -17.07 -21.02 -7.52
C PHE A 365 -16.68 -21.23 -6.05
N SER A 366 -17.26 -22.23 -5.38
CA SER A 366 -16.96 -22.47 -3.96
C SER A 366 -15.50 -22.90 -3.73
N SER A 367 -14.90 -23.60 -4.69
CA SER A 367 -13.50 -24.06 -4.58
C SER A 367 -12.51 -22.99 -5.07
N LEU A 368 -12.89 -22.24 -6.11
CA LEU A 368 -12.08 -21.17 -6.69
C LEU A 368 -12.08 -19.87 -5.87
N ALA A 369 -13.01 -19.71 -4.93
CA ALA A 369 -13.12 -18.53 -4.07
C ALA A 369 -11.83 -18.21 -3.30
N VAL A 370 -11.13 -19.23 -2.81
CA VAL A 370 -9.89 -19.04 -2.05
C VAL A 370 -8.75 -18.56 -2.95
N ASP A 371 -8.64 -19.10 -4.17
CA ASP A 371 -7.60 -18.72 -5.13
C ASP A 371 -7.88 -17.35 -5.78
N ALA A 372 -9.15 -17.00 -5.97
CA ALA A 372 -9.55 -15.74 -6.61
C ALA A 372 -9.19 -14.51 -5.77
N LEU A 373 -9.19 -14.61 -4.43
CA LEU A 373 -8.97 -13.46 -3.55
C LEU A 373 -7.54 -12.88 -3.67
N PRO A 374 -6.45 -13.67 -3.57
CA PRO A 374 -5.09 -13.16 -3.81
C PRO A 374 -4.91 -12.57 -5.21
N ILE A 375 -5.46 -13.22 -6.25
CA ILE A 375 -5.39 -12.76 -7.64
C ILE A 375 -6.09 -11.40 -7.80
N ALA A 376 -7.25 -11.22 -7.16
CA ALA A 376 -7.99 -9.96 -7.14
C ALA A 376 -7.20 -8.82 -6.49
N ILE A 377 -6.62 -9.07 -5.30
CA ILE A 377 -5.82 -8.09 -4.56
C ILE A 377 -4.58 -7.69 -5.37
N ILE A 378 -3.81 -8.65 -5.88
CA ILE A 378 -2.60 -8.37 -6.68
C ILE A 378 -2.95 -7.64 -7.96
N GLY A 379 -3.99 -8.10 -8.68
CA GLY A 379 -4.42 -7.52 -9.93
C GLY A 379 -4.81 -6.04 -9.79
N PHE A 380 -5.50 -5.71 -8.70
CA PHE A 380 -5.84 -4.34 -8.34
C PHE A 380 -4.61 -3.53 -7.89
N ALA A 381 -3.80 -4.07 -6.99
CA ALA A 381 -2.61 -3.41 -6.45
C ALA A 381 -1.64 -2.97 -7.55
N MET A 382 -1.30 -3.89 -8.46
CA MET A 382 -0.41 -3.60 -9.59
C MET A 382 -0.99 -2.51 -10.51
N THR A 383 -2.31 -2.52 -10.72
CA THR A 383 -2.98 -1.53 -11.57
C THR A 383 -2.93 -0.14 -10.96
N VAL A 384 -3.28 0.00 -9.68
CA VAL A 384 -3.25 1.30 -8.98
C VAL A 384 -1.82 1.80 -8.80
N SER A 385 -0.87 0.96 -8.39
CA SER A 385 0.52 1.39 -8.20
C SER A 385 1.12 1.92 -9.51
N LEU A 386 0.92 1.23 -10.64
CA LEU A 386 1.39 1.73 -11.92
C LEU A 386 0.67 3.01 -12.32
N ALA A 387 -0.65 3.09 -12.15
CA ALA A 387 -1.41 4.28 -12.46
C ALA A 387 -0.91 5.49 -11.64
N GLU A 388 -0.68 5.35 -10.33
CA GLU A 388 -0.15 6.41 -9.47
C GLU A 388 1.29 6.84 -9.83
N ILE A 389 2.17 5.89 -10.17
CA ILE A 389 3.56 6.19 -10.58
C ILE A 389 3.54 7.10 -11.83
N PHE A 390 2.78 6.72 -12.86
CA PHE A 390 2.71 7.51 -14.09
C PHE A 390 1.82 8.77 -13.93
N GLY A 391 0.85 8.75 -13.03
CA GLY A 391 0.06 9.93 -12.64
C GLY A 391 0.93 11.01 -12.02
N LYS A 392 1.77 10.64 -11.04
CA LYS A 392 2.74 11.53 -10.39
C LYS A 392 3.79 12.03 -11.39
N LYS A 393 4.31 11.16 -12.25
CA LYS A 393 5.34 11.51 -13.25
C LYS A 393 4.86 12.51 -14.30
N HIS A 394 3.60 12.43 -14.73
CA HIS A 394 3.01 13.31 -15.75
C HIS A 394 2.06 14.38 -15.18
N GLY A 395 1.93 14.48 -13.85
CA GLY A 395 1.16 15.55 -13.20
C GLY A 395 -0.36 15.45 -13.35
N TYR A 396 -0.94 14.24 -13.41
CA TYR A 396 -2.40 14.04 -13.40
C TYR A 396 -2.86 13.21 -12.19
N ALA A 397 -4.07 13.49 -11.71
CA ALA A 397 -4.67 12.78 -10.60
C ALA A 397 -5.22 11.41 -11.05
N VAL A 398 -5.00 10.38 -10.24
CA VAL A 398 -5.52 9.03 -10.44
C VAL A 398 -6.45 8.69 -9.29
N HIS A 399 -7.60 8.12 -9.60
CA HIS A 399 -8.59 7.72 -8.60
C HIS A 399 -8.57 6.21 -8.41
N ALA A 400 -8.01 5.74 -7.28
CA ALA A 400 -7.87 4.31 -7.00
C ALA A 400 -9.21 3.53 -7.04
N ASN A 401 -10.30 4.13 -6.54
CA ASN A 401 -11.62 3.51 -6.57
C ASN A 401 -12.13 3.27 -8.00
N GLN A 402 -11.89 4.22 -8.91
CA GLN A 402 -12.31 4.09 -10.31
C GLN A 402 -11.43 3.07 -11.05
N GLU A 403 -10.11 3.07 -10.76
CA GLU A 403 -9.21 2.04 -11.28
C GLU A 403 -9.61 0.63 -10.81
N MET A 404 -10.15 0.48 -9.59
CA MET A 404 -10.66 -0.79 -9.08
C MET A 404 -11.88 -1.30 -9.85
N ILE A 405 -12.84 -0.41 -10.13
CA ILE A 405 -14.00 -0.76 -10.96
C ILE A 405 -13.53 -1.11 -12.39
N ALA A 406 -12.65 -0.29 -12.97
CA ALA A 406 -12.14 -0.50 -14.32
C ALA A 406 -11.47 -1.88 -14.46
N ILE A 407 -10.56 -2.25 -13.53
CA ILE A 407 -9.92 -3.57 -13.59
C ILE A 407 -10.90 -4.71 -13.30
N GLY A 408 -11.83 -4.53 -12.36
CA GLY A 408 -12.86 -5.52 -12.05
C GLY A 408 -13.73 -5.83 -13.26
N MET A 409 -14.15 -4.79 -14.00
CA MET A 409 -14.91 -4.96 -15.25
C MET A 409 -14.06 -5.55 -16.37
N CYS A 410 -12.76 -5.23 -16.44
CA CYS A 410 -11.81 -5.87 -17.36
C CYS A 410 -11.61 -7.37 -17.09
N ASN A 411 -11.95 -7.89 -15.91
CA ASN A 411 -11.86 -9.32 -15.59
C ASN A 411 -13.22 -10.02 -15.63
N LEU A 412 -14.29 -9.28 -15.28
CA LEU A 412 -15.66 -9.79 -15.25
C LEU A 412 -16.25 -9.95 -16.66
N VAL A 413 -16.22 -8.91 -17.49
CA VAL A 413 -16.84 -8.96 -18.83
C VAL A 413 -16.10 -9.91 -19.79
N PRO A 414 -14.76 -9.92 -19.86
CA PRO A 414 -14.06 -10.83 -20.77
C PRO A 414 -14.17 -12.31 -20.40
N SER A 415 -14.53 -12.65 -19.15
CA SER A 415 -14.71 -14.04 -18.74
C SER A 415 -15.74 -14.80 -19.59
N PHE A 416 -16.77 -14.11 -20.11
CA PHE A 416 -17.76 -14.69 -21.01
C PHE A 416 -17.20 -15.06 -22.40
N PHE A 417 -16.02 -14.55 -22.75
CA PHE A 417 -15.37 -14.70 -24.05
C PHE A 417 -14.09 -15.55 -23.98
N TYR A 418 -14.00 -16.48 -23.01
CA TYR A 418 -12.83 -17.34 -22.78
C TYR A 418 -11.54 -16.57 -22.46
N CYS A 419 -11.66 -15.47 -21.72
CA CYS A 419 -10.50 -14.76 -21.18
C CYS A 419 -10.21 -15.19 -19.74
N PHE A 420 -8.94 -15.08 -19.36
CA PHE A 420 -8.50 -15.28 -17.97
C PHE A 420 -8.13 -13.94 -17.33
N ALA A 421 -7.91 -13.94 -16.01
CA ALA A 421 -7.72 -12.70 -15.26
C ALA A 421 -6.47 -11.92 -15.73
N SER A 422 -6.65 -10.60 -15.83
CA SER A 422 -5.70 -9.63 -16.35
C SER A 422 -5.33 -8.57 -15.31
N SER A 423 -4.23 -7.86 -15.56
CA SER A 423 -3.77 -6.74 -14.75
C SER A 423 -2.89 -5.79 -15.57
N ALA A 424 -2.52 -4.67 -14.98
CA ALA A 424 -1.55 -3.75 -15.56
C ALA A 424 -0.16 -4.39 -15.70
N ALA A 425 0.46 -4.20 -16.86
CA ALA A 425 1.78 -4.78 -17.16
C ALA A 425 2.86 -3.70 -17.26
N LEU A 426 3.84 -3.72 -16.36
CA LEU A 426 4.91 -2.72 -16.28
C LEU A 426 5.67 -2.53 -17.60
N THR A 427 6.13 -3.61 -18.24
CA THR A 427 6.93 -3.54 -19.48
C THR A 427 6.18 -2.87 -20.63
N LYS A 428 4.89 -3.18 -20.78
CA LYS A 428 4.03 -2.63 -21.84
C LYS A 428 3.68 -1.17 -21.55
N THR A 429 3.38 -0.84 -20.29
CA THR A 429 3.15 0.55 -19.85
C THR A 429 4.39 1.42 -20.03
N LEU A 430 5.59 0.90 -19.73
CA LEU A 430 6.85 1.63 -19.93
C LEU A 430 7.17 1.82 -21.42
N LEU A 431 6.86 0.83 -22.26
CA LEU A 431 6.96 0.97 -23.71
C LEU A 431 5.98 2.05 -24.22
N LYS A 432 4.77 2.07 -23.69
CA LYS A 432 3.73 3.06 -23.99
C LYS A 432 4.17 4.48 -23.60
N GLU A 433 4.79 4.63 -22.44
CA GLU A 433 5.38 5.90 -22.01
C GLU A 433 6.56 6.31 -22.90
N SER A 434 7.50 5.39 -23.17
CA SER A 434 8.73 5.73 -23.91
C SER A 434 8.49 6.13 -25.37
N THR A 435 7.32 5.78 -25.92
CA THR A 435 6.86 6.15 -27.26
C THR A 435 6.10 7.49 -27.30
N GLY A 436 5.98 8.18 -26.17
CA GLY A 436 5.38 9.53 -26.09
C GLY A 436 3.84 9.53 -26.11
N THR A 437 3.21 8.44 -25.68
CA THR A 437 1.74 8.35 -25.53
C THR A 437 1.24 9.43 -24.60
N GLN A 438 0.06 9.98 -24.91
CA GLN A 438 -0.60 10.98 -24.06
C GLN A 438 -1.97 10.51 -23.59
N THR A 439 -2.61 9.56 -24.30
CA THR A 439 -3.96 9.08 -23.95
C THR A 439 -4.13 7.57 -24.07
N GLN A 440 -5.26 7.08 -23.57
CA GLN A 440 -5.61 5.67 -23.68
C GLN A 440 -5.98 5.23 -25.12
N LEU A 441 -6.07 6.17 -26.08
CA LEU A 441 -6.31 5.82 -27.49
C LEU A 441 -5.26 4.83 -28.04
N SER A 442 -4.02 4.88 -27.53
CA SER A 442 -2.98 3.90 -27.84
C SER A 442 -3.41 2.46 -27.53
N SER A 443 -4.13 2.20 -26.43
CA SER A 443 -4.67 0.86 -26.12
C SER A 443 -5.75 0.42 -27.11
N LEU A 444 -6.55 1.36 -27.65
CA LEU A 444 -7.53 1.04 -28.68
C LEU A 444 -6.83 0.63 -29.99
N VAL A 445 -5.77 1.33 -30.38
CA VAL A 445 -4.93 0.95 -31.52
C VAL A 445 -4.29 -0.42 -31.29
N THR A 446 -3.81 -0.70 -30.08
CA THR A 446 -3.33 -2.04 -29.72
C THR A 446 -4.42 -3.10 -29.90
N SER A 447 -5.65 -2.85 -29.46
CA SER A 447 -6.75 -3.80 -29.66
C SER A 447 -7.05 -4.06 -31.14
N LEU A 448 -6.93 -3.05 -32.01
CA LEU A 448 -7.09 -3.19 -33.46
C LEU A 448 -5.99 -4.09 -34.07
N VAL A 449 -4.75 -3.94 -33.63
CA VAL A 449 -3.63 -4.81 -34.06
C VAL A 449 -3.87 -6.25 -33.63
N LEU A 450 -4.31 -6.47 -32.38
CA LEU A 450 -4.63 -7.81 -31.89
C LEU A 450 -5.81 -8.44 -32.62
N LEU A 451 -6.83 -7.64 -33.00
CA LEU A 451 -7.94 -8.09 -33.82
C LEU A 451 -7.47 -8.58 -35.20
N LEU A 452 -6.60 -7.81 -35.86
CA LEU A 452 -6.01 -8.21 -37.15
C LEU A 452 -5.26 -9.54 -37.02
N VAL A 453 -4.55 -9.73 -35.91
CA VAL A 453 -3.83 -10.96 -35.64
C VAL A 453 -4.77 -12.15 -35.47
N LEU A 454 -5.83 -12.00 -34.67
CA LEU A 454 -6.81 -13.07 -34.42
C LEU A 454 -7.54 -13.52 -35.69
N LEU A 455 -7.78 -12.60 -36.62
CA LEU A 455 -8.51 -12.90 -37.85
C LEU A 455 -7.60 -13.49 -38.93
N TRP A 456 -6.41 -12.92 -39.15
CA TRP A 456 -5.60 -13.20 -40.36
C TRP A 456 -4.19 -13.73 -40.07
N ILE A 457 -3.49 -13.23 -39.04
CA ILE A 457 -2.05 -13.53 -38.82
C ILE A 457 -1.85 -14.78 -37.94
N ALA A 458 -2.82 -15.16 -37.10
CA ALA A 458 -2.68 -16.25 -36.13
C ALA A 458 -2.13 -17.58 -36.69
N PRO A 459 -2.54 -18.06 -37.90
CA PRO A 459 -2.01 -19.30 -38.46
C PRO A 459 -0.50 -19.27 -38.75
N LEU A 460 0.09 -18.09 -38.98
CA LEU A 460 1.53 -17.94 -39.23
C LEU A 460 2.37 -18.31 -38.01
N PHE A 461 1.80 -18.32 -36.81
CA PHE A 461 2.50 -18.71 -35.58
C PHE A 461 2.50 -20.23 -35.33
N TYR A 462 1.98 -21.06 -36.24
CA TYR A 462 1.98 -22.52 -36.09
C TYR A 462 3.40 -23.08 -35.85
N SER A 463 4.35 -22.70 -36.71
CA SER A 463 5.74 -23.17 -36.67
C SER A 463 6.60 -22.47 -35.62
N LEU A 464 6.03 -21.59 -34.79
CA LEU A 464 6.78 -20.86 -33.78
C LEU A 464 7.22 -21.80 -32.65
N GLN A 465 8.51 -21.85 -32.36
CA GLN A 465 9.06 -22.68 -31.27
C GLN A 465 8.74 -22.06 -29.90
N THR A 466 8.37 -22.92 -28.94
CA THR A 466 8.09 -22.49 -27.56
C THR A 466 9.34 -21.98 -26.84
N ALA A 467 10.53 -22.40 -27.27
CA ALA A 467 11.81 -21.95 -26.72
C ALA A 467 12.01 -20.44 -26.88
N ILE A 468 11.67 -19.89 -28.05
CA ILE A 468 11.80 -18.44 -28.35
C ILE A 468 10.85 -17.63 -27.46
N LEU A 469 9.62 -18.12 -27.26
CA LEU A 469 8.64 -17.51 -26.36
C LEU A 469 9.14 -17.47 -24.91
N GLY A 470 9.77 -18.56 -24.44
CA GLY A 470 10.42 -18.61 -23.14
C GLY A 470 11.51 -17.54 -23.00
N VAL A 471 12.37 -17.40 -24.02
CA VAL A 471 13.41 -16.35 -24.04
C VAL A 471 12.79 -14.95 -23.99
N VAL A 472 11.78 -14.67 -24.82
CA VAL A 472 11.06 -13.38 -24.81
C VAL A 472 10.51 -13.06 -23.42
N THR A 473 9.90 -14.03 -22.75
CA THR A 473 9.39 -13.85 -21.39
C THR A 473 10.49 -13.58 -20.37
N ILE A 474 11.60 -14.34 -20.40
CA ILE A 474 12.74 -14.11 -19.48
C ILE A 474 13.32 -12.71 -19.66
N VAL A 475 13.56 -12.27 -20.90
CA VAL A 475 14.10 -10.92 -21.15
C VAL A 475 13.13 -9.84 -20.66
N ASN A 476 11.83 -10.04 -20.80
CA ASN A 476 10.81 -9.07 -20.37
C ASN A 476 10.68 -8.94 -18.86
N LEU A 477 11.17 -9.91 -18.08
CA LEU A 477 11.24 -9.86 -16.62
C LEU A 477 12.49 -9.15 -16.09
N ARG A 478 13.42 -8.72 -16.96
CA ARG A 478 14.62 -7.95 -16.58
C ARG A 478 14.31 -6.73 -15.72
N GLY A 479 13.18 -6.06 -15.96
CA GLY A 479 12.73 -4.92 -15.15
C GLY A 479 12.48 -5.30 -13.69
N GLY A 480 11.83 -6.44 -13.44
CA GLY A 480 11.60 -6.97 -12.10
C GLY A 480 12.90 -7.37 -11.40
N LEU A 481 13.85 -7.95 -12.13
CA LEU A 481 15.17 -8.32 -11.59
C LEU A 481 16.09 -7.12 -11.32
N ARG A 482 15.84 -5.96 -11.94
CA ARG A 482 16.66 -4.76 -11.67
C ARG A 482 16.46 -4.23 -10.25
N THR A 483 15.31 -4.54 -9.63
CA THR A 483 14.99 -4.12 -8.26
C THR A 483 16.00 -4.62 -7.22
N PHE A 484 16.65 -5.78 -7.45
CA PHE A 484 17.76 -6.27 -6.60
C PHE A 484 18.92 -5.27 -6.50
N GLY A 485 19.18 -4.52 -7.57
CA GLY A 485 20.23 -3.49 -7.60
C GLY A 485 19.87 -2.23 -6.81
N GLU A 486 18.60 -2.01 -6.49
CA GLU A 486 18.11 -0.85 -5.72
C GLU A 486 18.15 -1.10 -4.20
N THR A 487 18.18 -2.38 -3.79
CA THR A 487 18.20 -2.82 -2.40
C THR A 487 19.31 -2.19 -1.54
N PRO A 488 20.58 -2.03 -2.01
CA PRO A 488 21.62 -1.38 -1.21
C PRO A 488 21.32 0.08 -0.90
N ARG A 489 20.73 0.82 -1.85
CA ARG A 489 20.30 2.21 -1.65
C ARG A 489 19.14 2.28 -0.68
N MET A 490 18.20 1.35 -0.78
CA MET A 490 17.06 1.26 0.13
C MET A 490 17.51 0.98 1.58
N TRP A 491 18.54 0.15 1.77
CA TRP A 491 19.11 -0.14 3.09
C TRP A 491 19.70 1.09 3.78
N GLN A 492 20.34 1.98 3.00
CA GLN A 492 20.89 3.23 3.52
C GLN A 492 19.80 4.21 3.96
N LEU A 493 18.63 4.18 3.32
CA LEU A 493 17.49 5.05 3.62
C LEU A 493 16.63 4.52 4.77
N SER A 494 16.17 3.27 4.66
CA SER A 494 15.25 2.65 5.61
C SER A 494 15.52 1.15 5.72
N LYS A 495 16.07 0.75 6.87
CA LYS A 495 16.36 -0.66 7.18
C LYS A 495 15.09 -1.50 7.21
N LEU A 496 14.00 -0.98 7.80
CA LEU A 496 12.74 -1.73 7.93
C LEU A 496 12.10 -2.03 6.58
N ASP A 497 12.08 -1.06 5.67
CA ASP A 497 11.50 -1.25 4.32
C ASP A 497 12.31 -2.28 3.51
N THR A 498 13.63 -2.30 3.72
CA THR A 498 14.52 -3.29 3.10
C THR A 498 14.30 -4.70 3.65
N VAL A 499 14.00 -4.84 4.95
CA VAL A 499 13.64 -6.13 5.54
C VAL A 499 12.29 -6.60 4.98
N VAL A 500 11.29 -5.71 4.88
CA VAL A 500 9.98 -6.06 4.26
C VAL A 500 10.16 -6.55 2.82
N TRP A 501 11.02 -5.88 2.04
CA TRP A 501 11.33 -6.27 0.68
C TRP A 501 11.96 -7.68 0.60
N TRP A 502 13.00 -7.96 1.40
CA TRP A 502 13.65 -9.28 1.43
C TRP A 502 12.72 -10.38 1.89
N THR A 503 11.96 -10.15 2.96
CA THR A 503 10.97 -11.11 3.48
C THR A 503 9.94 -11.44 2.41
N THR A 504 9.43 -10.44 1.70
CA THR A 504 8.43 -10.65 0.64
C THR A 504 9.03 -11.37 -0.57
N MET A 505 10.23 -11.00 -1.00
CA MET A 505 10.94 -11.64 -2.11
C MET A 505 11.26 -13.11 -1.81
N LEU A 506 11.78 -13.42 -0.62
CA LEU A 506 12.12 -14.79 -0.23
C LEU A 506 10.86 -15.63 -0.03
N ALA A 507 9.83 -15.11 0.64
CA ALA A 507 8.58 -15.84 0.86
C ALA A 507 7.86 -16.15 -0.47
N SER A 508 7.80 -15.18 -1.40
CA SER A 508 7.18 -15.39 -2.72
C SER A 508 7.95 -16.35 -3.62
N THR A 509 9.27 -16.45 -3.46
CA THR A 509 10.10 -17.37 -4.26
C THR A 509 10.11 -18.79 -3.68
N LEU A 510 10.25 -18.94 -2.36
CA LEU A 510 10.49 -20.24 -1.72
C LEU A 510 9.21 -20.99 -1.33
N ILE A 511 8.15 -20.27 -0.95
CA ILE A 511 6.89 -20.88 -0.51
C ILE A 511 6.00 -21.07 -1.72
N THR A 512 5.20 -20.05 -2.02
CA THR A 512 4.39 -19.89 -3.23
C THR A 512 4.19 -18.38 -3.41
N THR A 513 3.90 -17.96 -4.64
CA THR A 513 3.68 -16.54 -4.94
C THR A 513 2.51 -15.98 -4.13
N GLU A 514 1.41 -16.72 -4.01
CA GLU A 514 0.19 -16.29 -3.30
C GLU A 514 0.42 -16.11 -1.79
N ILE A 515 0.99 -17.13 -1.13
CA ILE A 515 1.28 -17.11 0.31
C ILE A 515 2.38 -16.10 0.61
N GLY A 516 3.37 -15.96 -0.28
CA GLY A 516 4.46 -15.01 -0.13
C GLY A 516 3.99 -13.55 -0.05
N LEU A 517 2.97 -13.18 -0.83
CA LEU A 517 2.36 -11.85 -0.71
C LEU A 517 1.69 -11.68 0.66
N LEU A 518 0.89 -12.66 1.09
CA LEU A 518 0.19 -12.61 2.38
C LEU A 518 1.19 -12.43 3.53
N VAL A 519 2.27 -13.22 3.53
CA VAL A 519 3.36 -13.11 4.50
C VAL A 519 3.98 -11.72 4.46
N GLY A 520 4.25 -11.18 3.27
CA GLY A 520 4.78 -9.83 3.10
C GLY A 520 3.86 -8.76 3.71
N VAL A 521 2.55 -8.82 3.44
CA VAL A 521 1.57 -7.84 3.93
C VAL A 521 1.45 -7.91 5.44
N CYS A 522 1.32 -9.11 6.00
CA CYS A 522 1.29 -9.31 7.45
C CYS A 522 2.58 -8.80 8.10
N PHE A 523 3.74 -9.08 7.50
CA PHE A 523 5.03 -8.62 8.01
C PHE A 523 5.17 -7.10 7.95
N ALA A 524 4.74 -6.46 6.85
CA ALA A 524 4.73 -5.00 6.72
C ALA A 524 3.85 -4.33 7.79
N LEU A 525 2.65 -4.86 8.03
CA LEU A 525 1.77 -4.38 9.10
C LEU A 525 2.40 -4.55 10.49
N LEU A 526 3.04 -5.70 10.75
CA LEU A 526 3.77 -5.94 12.00
C LEU A 526 4.94 -4.96 12.17
N CYS A 527 5.67 -4.61 11.11
CA CYS A 527 6.72 -3.59 11.16
C CYS A 527 6.17 -2.21 11.52
N VAL A 528 5.00 -1.83 10.97
CA VAL A 528 4.32 -0.57 11.35
C VAL A 528 3.95 -0.58 12.83
N ILE A 529 3.36 -1.69 13.32
CA ILE A 529 3.02 -1.85 14.74
C ILE A 529 4.27 -1.73 15.61
N PHE A 530 5.34 -2.47 15.30
CA PHE A 530 6.59 -2.44 16.07
C PHE A 530 7.23 -1.04 16.10
N ARG A 531 7.18 -0.31 14.98
CA ARG A 531 7.69 1.07 14.88
C ARG A 531 6.93 2.02 15.80
N THR A 532 5.63 1.83 15.99
CA THR A 532 4.80 2.69 16.86
C THR A 532 4.84 2.32 18.35
N GLN A 533 5.25 1.08 18.69
CA GLN A 533 5.36 0.61 20.08
C GLN A 533 6.54 1.22 20.84
N ARG A 534 7.67 1.46 20.17
CA ARG A 534 8.89 2.04 20.78
C ARG A 534 9.28 3.37 20.10
N PRO A 535 8.47 4.42 20.24
CA PRO A 535 8.82 5.75 19.76
C PRO A 535 9.96 6.34 20.60
N ARG A 536 10.60 7.40 20.10
CA ARG A 536 11.58 8.12 20.90
C ARG A 536 10.88 8.88 22.03
N ALA A 537 11.51 8.84 23.19
CA ALA A 537 11.12 9.58 24.38
C ALA A 537 12.27 10.50 24.78
N ALA A 538 11.99 11.80 24.81
CA ALA A 538 12.99 12.85 25.00
C ALA A 538 12.66 13.69 26.24
N VAL A 539 13.71 14.24 26.86
CA VAL A 539 13.58 15.28 27.90
C VAL A 539 13.96 16.59 27.24
N LEU A 540 13.06 17.57 27.32
CA LEU A 540 13.28 18.86 26.68
C LEU A 540 14.07 19.80 27.59
N GLY A 541 15.04 20.48 27.00
CA GLY A 541 15.71 21.64 27.59
C GLY A 541 15.22 22.94 26.94
N LYS A 542 15.46 24.07 27.60
CA LYS A 542 15.13 25.41 27.12
C LYS A 542 16.36 26.07 26.52
N VAL A 543 16.23 26.67 25.33
CA VAL A 543 17.25 27.55 24.78
C VAL A 543 17.19 28.90 25.53
N SER A 544 18.34 29.37 26.01
CA SER A 544 18.45 30.60 26.81
C SER A 544 17.73 31.79 26.16
N ASN A 545 16.93 32.52 26.95
CA ASN A 545 16.17 33.71 26.53
C ASN A 545 15.18 33.51 25.36
N THR A 546 14.77 32.28 25.05
CA THR A 546 13.73 32.02 24.03
C THR A 546 12.63 31.09 24.57
N GLU A 547 11.52 30.99 23.84
CA GLU A 547 10.41 30.08 24.13
C GLU A 547 10.59 28.68 23.49
N ILE A 548 11.78 28.36 22.99
CA ILE A 548 12.04 27.14 22.23
C ILE A 548 12.51 26.03 23.18
N TYR A 549 11.83 24.89 23.10
CA TYR A 549 12.10 23.68 23.88
C TYR A 549 12.45 22.51 22.97
N GLU A 550 13.67 21.99 23.09
CA GLU A 550 14.21 20.92 22.25
C GLU A 550 14.89 19.82 23.05
N ASP A 551 15.10 18.66 22.39
CA ASP A 551 15.71 17.49 23.03
C ASP A 551 17.14 17.76 23.49
N GLN A 552 17.36 17.56 24.80
CA GLN A 552 18.66 17.71 25.44
C GLN A 552 19.70 16.71 24.90
N SER A 553 19.26 15.56 24.36
CA SER A 553 20.18 14.57 23.78
C SER A 553 20.66 14.96 22.37
N ALA A 554 19.89 15.79 21.66
CA ALA A 554 20.17 16.20 20.29
C ALA A 554 21.04 17.46 20.21
N TYR A 555 20.87 18.43 21.14
CA TYR A 555 21.56 19.72 21.08
C TYR A 555 22.31 20.06 22.37
N ARG A 556 23.54 20.61 22.24
CA ARG A 556 24.43 20.91 23.38
C ARG A 556 24.13 22.23 24.11
N GLN A 557 23.41 23.17 23.51
CA GLN A 557 23.17 24.53 24.03
C GLN A 557 21.82 24.67 24.76
N LEU A 558 21.39 23.62 25.47
CA LEU A 558 20.09 23.58 26.15
C LEU A 558 20.27 23.61 27.67
N SER A 559 19.59 24.55 28.32
CA SER A 559 19.56 24.65 29.78
C SER A 559 18.35 23.89 30.34
N SER A 560 18.57 23.07 31.37
CA SER A 560 17.47 22.46 32.13
C SER A 560 16.95 23.45 33.17
N ILE A 561 15.64 23.62 33.24
CA ILE A 561 15.03 24.46 34.27
C ILE A 561 15.08 23.69 35.59
N ALA A 562 15.62 24.31 36.64
CA ALA A 562 15.69 23.67 37.96
C ALA A 562 14.29 23.26 38.43
N ASN A 563 14.17 22.05 38.99
CA ASN A 563 12.96 21.49 39.57
C ASN A 563 11.76 21.24 38.63
N ILE A 564 11.91 21.47 37.32
CA ILE A 564 10.86 21.20 36.32
C ILE A 564 11.41 20.24 35.26
N LYS A 565 10.75 19.10 35.06
CA LYS A 565 11.09 18.17 33.97
C LYS A 565 10.01 18.21 32.89
N ILE A 566 10.44 18.33 31.64
CA ILE A 566 9.57 18.36 30.48
C ILE A 566 9.82 17.10 29.66
N PHE A 567 8.81 16.25 29.53
CA PHE A 567 8.87 14.96 28.86
C PHE A 567 8.08 15.01 27.55
N ARG A 568 8.73 14.69 26.43
CA ARG A 568 8.09 14.58 25.11
C ARG A 568 8.06 13.12 24.68
N PHE A 569 6.87 12.64 24.34
CA PHE A 569 6.66 11.31 23.79
C PHE A 569 6.24 11.43 22.32
N GLU A 570 7.10 10.97 21.40
CA GLU A 570 6.92 11.19 19.94
C GLU A 570 5.90 10.23 19.28
N SER A 571 4.82 9.88 19.98
CA SER A 571 3.75 9.02 19.44
C SER A 571 2.42 9.22 20.16
N SER A 572 1.35 8.70 19.57
CA SER A 572 0.05 8.60 20.24
C SER A 572 0.10 7.54 21.35
N LEU A 573 -0.58 7.78 22.47
CA LEU A 573 -0.59 6.85 23.60
C LEU A 573 -1.80 5.92 23.50
N TYR A 574 -1.55 4.61 23.43
CA TYR A 574 -2.59 3.59 23.34
C TYR A 574 -2.15 2.27 23.99
N TYR A 575 -3.02 1.27 23.98
CA TYR A 575 -2.81 0.01 24.72
C TYR A 575 -1.46 -0.68 24.42
N ALA A 576 -0.91 -0.56 23.20
CA ALA A 576 0.30 -1.28 22.82
C ALA A 576 1.61 -0.62 23.29
N ASN A 577 1.61 0.68 23.60
CA ASN A 577 2.81 1.40 24.03
C ASN A 577 2.74 1.91 25.48
N LYS A 578 1.66 1.59 26.22
CA LYS A 578 1.45 2.02 27.60
C LYS A 578 2.61 1.69 28.56
N ASP A 579 3.16 0.48 28.46
CA ASP A 579 4.18 -0.01 29.38
C ASP A 579 5.53 0.60 29.04
N TYR A 580 5.78 0.82 27.75
CA TYR A 580 6.96 1.53 27.28
C TYR A 580 6.91 3.00 27.69
N PHE A 581 5.74 3.66 27.58
CA PHE A 581 5.55 5.03 28.04
C PHE A 581 5.90 5.20 29.52
N LYS A 582 5.33 4.36 30.41
CA LYS A 582 5.64 4.41 31.85
C LYS A 582 7.12 4.16 32.11
N THR A 583 7.69 3.12 31.51
CA THR A 583 9.10 2.76 31.70
C THR A 583 10.03 3.87 31.23
N ALA A 584 9.76 4.44 30.04
CA ALA A 584 10.55 5.52 29.47
C ALA A 584 10.41 6.80 30.30
N LEU A 585 9.21 7.12 30.77
CA LEU A 585 8.96 8.26 31.65
C LEU A 585 9.78 8.12 32.95
N TYR A 586 9.66 7.00 33.65
CA TYR A 586 10.35 6.77 34.93
C TYR A 586 11.88 6.73 34.76
N GLN A 587 12.38 6.14 33.68
CA GLN A 587 13.81 6.10 33.38
C GLN A 587 14.36 7.49 33.06
N LYS A 588 13.64 8.31 32.30
CA LYS A 588 14.07 9.65 31.89
C LYS A 588 13.90 10.70 32.98
N THR A 589 12.87 10.58 33.82
CA THR A 589 12.71 11.45 35.00
C THR A 589 13.64 11.03 36.14
N GLY A 590 14.20 9.82 36.13
CA GLY A 590 15.06 9.31 37.21
C GLY A 590 14.32 9.11 38.54
N VAL A 591 13.00 9.23 38.53
CA VAL A 591 12.10 9.10 39.67
C VAL A 591 11.14 7.99 39.31
N ASN A 592 11.33 6.82 39.93
CA ASN A 592 10.39 5.71 39.80
C ASN A 592 9.43 5.74 41.01
N PRO A 593 8.18 6.19 40.82
CA PRO A 593 7.24 6.36 41.92
C PRO A 593 6.91 5.04 42.61
N VAL A 594 6.80 3.94 41.85
CA VAL A 594 6.50 2.61 42.42
C VAL A 594 7.63 2.12 43.33
N LEU A 595 8.89 2.33 42.92
CA LEU A 595 10.05 1.90 43.71
C LEU A 595 10.28 2.81 44.94
N LEU A 596 9.97 4.10 44.83
CA LEU A 596 10.03 5.05 45.95
C LEU A 596 8.90 4.78 46.95
N ALA A 597 7.67 4.55 46.50
CA ALA A 597 6.53 4.15 47.33
C ALA A 597 6.79 2.81 48.05
N ALA A 598 7.37 1.83 47.36
CA ALA A 598 7.78 0.56 47.96
C ALA A 598 8.89 0.75 49.02
N ARG A 599 9.87 1.63 48.79
CA ARG A 599 10.88 2.00 49.80
C ARG A 599 10.27 2.71 51.01
N HIS A 600 9.27 3.57 50.80
CA HIS A 600 8.51 4.21 51.87
C HIS A 600 7.75 3.19 52.72
N HIS A 601 7.10 2.21 52.08
CA HIS A 601 6.42 1.12 52.79
C HIS A 601 7.39 0.24 53.58
N ARG A 602 8.54 -0.13 52.99
CA ARG A 602 9.55 -0.96 53.67
C ARG A 602 10.19 -0.26 54.86
N LYS A 603 10.47 1.05 54.77
CA LYS A 603 10.96 1.87 55.90
C LYS A 603 9.89 2.17 56.97
N ARG A 604 8.60 2.15 56.64
CA ARG A 604 7.53 2.21 57.66
C ARG A 604 7.43 0.92 58.49
N VAL A 605 7.86 -0.22 57.93
CA VAL A 605 7.89 -1.51 58.61
C VAL A 605 9.15 -1.68 59.48
N GLU A 606 10.29 -1.13 59.06
CA GLU A 606 11.53 -1.08 59.87
C GLU A 606 11.66 0.26 60.61
N LYS A 607 11.14 0.36 61.84
CA LYS A 607 11.45 1.47 62.75
C LYS A 607 12.92 1.41 63.19
N SER A 608 13.82 2.16 62.55
CA SER A 608 15.12 2.51 63.12
C SER A 608 15.29 4.04 63.20
N PRO A 609 15.79 4.59 64.33
CA PRO A 609 15.91 6.02 64.56
C PRO A 609 17.31 6.50 64.18
N THR A 610 17.60 6.64 62.89
CA THR A 610 18.78 7.41 62.45
C THR A 610 18.39 8.31 61.27
N GLY A 611 18.52 9.60 61.51
CA GLY A 611 18.11 10.69 60.62
C GLY A 611 18.94 10.81 59.35
N ILE A 612 18.83 9.83 58.46
CA ILE A 612 19.26 9.99 57.07
C ILE A 612 18.09 10.66 56.33
N ARG A 613 18.20 11.99 56.15
CA ARG A 613 17.32 12.77 55.26
C ARG A 613 17.20 12.03 53.92
N LEU A 614 15.97 11.78 53.49
CA LEU A 614 15.67 11.30 52.14
C LEU A 614 16.41 12.20 51.13
N PRO A 615 16.93 11.67 50.00
CA PRO A 615 17.33 12.54 48.90
C PRO A 615 16.10 13.39 48.55
N SER A 616 16.25 14.71 48.66
CA SER A 616 15.23 15.66 48.23
C SER A 616 14.85 15.31 46.80
N LEU A 617 13.56 15.13 46.52
CA LEU A 617 13.13 15.08 45.13
C LEU A 617 13.43 16.46 44.53
N ASP A 618 14.44 16.54 43.67
CA ASP A 618 14.80 17.74 42.89
C ASP A 618 13.79 18.00 41.76
N MET A 619 12.52 17.61 41.94
CA MET A 619 11.46 17.77 40.96
C MET A 619 10.15 18.13 41.66
N HIS A 620 9.60 19.27 41.28
CA HIS A 620 8.34 19.79 41.79
C HIS A 620 7.21 19.64 40.76
N THR A 621 7.51 19.84 39.47
CA THR A 621 6.53 19.72 38.39
C THR A 621 7.06 18.88 37.22
N LEU A 622 6.19 18.01 36.70
CA LEU A 622 6.38 17.24 35.48
C LEU A 622 5.43 17.77 34.40
N ILE A 623 5.98 18.22 33.28
CA ILE A 623 5.20 18.67 32.12
C ILE A 623 5.31 17.60 31.04
N ILE A 624 4.18 17.08 30.58
CA ILE A 624 4.11 16.13 29.46
C ILE A 624 3.71 16.91 28.20
N ASP A 625 4.61 16.94 27.23
CA ASP A 625 4.35 17.51 25.91
C ASP A 625 3.57 16.50 25.05
N CYS A 626 2.27 16.79 24.86
CA CYS A 626 1.35 16.00 24.06
C CYS A 626 1.32 16.41 22.58
N GLY A 627 2.25 17.27 22.10
CA GLY A 627 2.23 17.77 20.73
C GLY A 627 2.26 16.66 19.65
N ALA A 628 2.94 15.54 19.93
CA ALA A 628 2.99 14.39 19.02
C ALA A 628 1.85 13.37 19.24
N MET A 629 1.00 13.55 20.25
CA MET A 629 -0.14 12.67 20.53
C MET A 629 -1.33 13.06 19.65
N GLN A 630 -1.54 12.32 18.56
CA GLN A 630 -2.65 12.55 17.64
C GLN A 630 -3.98 12.02 18.20
N PHE A 631 -3.93 10.87 18.88
CA PHE A 631 -5.09 10.27 19.55
C PHE A 631 -4.69 9.60 20.87
N ILE A 632 -5.68 9.31 21.70
CA ILE A 632 -5.54 8.51 22.93
C ILE A 632 -6.70 7.53 23.01
N ASP A 633 -6.41 6.27 23.37
CA ASP A 633 -7.45 5.28 23.66
C ASP A 633 -7.82 5.27 25.15
N THR A 634 -8.77 4.42 25.54
CA THR A 634 -9.21 4.29 26.93
C THR A 634 -8.09 3.85 27.87
N THR A 635 -7.20 2.98 27.39
CA THR A 635 -6.07 2.43 28.16
C THR A 635 -4.96 3.47 28.36
N GLY A 636 -4.66 4.26 27.34
CA GLY A 636 -3.73 5.37 27.40
C GLY A 636 -4.23 6.46 28.35
N LEU A 637 -5.54 6.73 28.33
CA LEU A 637 -6.15 7.67 29.28
C LEU A 637 -6.06 7.16 30.72
N SER A 638 -6.32 5.87 30.97
CA SER A 638 -6.16 5.30 32.32
C SER A 638 -4.70 5.36 32.78
N VAL A 639 -3.75 5.12 31.87
CA VAL A 639 -2.31 5.22 32.16
C VAL A 639 -1.90 6.64 32.51
N LEU A 640 -2.38 7.66 31.78
CA LEU A 640 -2.12 9.05 32.16
C LEU A 640 -2.67 9.36 33.55
N LYS A 641 -3.87 8.90 33.89
CA LYS A 641 -4.49 9.11 35.20
C LYS A 641 -3.69 8.45 36.31
N GLU A 642 -3.26 7.22 36.09
CA GLU A 642 -2.41 6.47 37.00
C GLU A 642 -1.06 7.17 37.18
N THR A 643 -0.40 7.59 36.10
CA THR A 643 0.83 8.38 36.16
C THR A 643 0.64 9.68 36.96
N ARG A 644 -0.48 10.38 36.79
CA ARG A 644 -0.78 11.56 37.61
C ARG A 644 -0.91 11.21 39.08
N HIS A 645 -1.64 10.15 39.41
CA HIS A 645 -1.81 9.70 40.78
C HIS A 645 -0.47 9.32 41.43
N ASP A 646 0.35 8.52 40.72
CA ASP A 646 1.68 8.07 41.14
C ASP A 646 2.63 9.24 41.46
N TYR A 647 2.64 10.29 40.62
CA TYR A 647 3.45 11.48 40.85
C TYR A 647 2.87 12.41 41.92
N GLN A 648 1.54 12.47 42.05
CA GLN A 648 0.87 13.24 43.10
C GLN A 648 1.16 12.68 44.50
N GLU A 649 1.26 11.36 44.66
CA GLU A 649 1.69 10.74 45.93
C GLU A 649 3.10 11.16 46.35
N LEU A 650 3.96 11.49 45.38
CA LEU A 650 5.31 12.01 45.63
C LEU A 650 5.35 13.53 45.83
N GLY A 651 4.21 14.22 45.76
CA GLY A 651 4.13 15.68 45.83
C GLY A 651 4.56 16.39 44.54
N VAL A 652 4.61 15.69 43.41
CA VAL A 652 4.94 16.25 42.10
C VAL A 652 3.65 16.54 41.32
N GLN A 653 3.50 17.77 40.82
CA GLN A 653 2.36 18.12 39.97
C GLN A 653 2.61 17.69 38.51
N VAL A 654 1.61 17.08 37.86
CA VAL A 654 1.68 16.68 36.44
C VAL A 654 0.81 17.60 35.59
N LEU A 655 1.42 18.27 34.61
CA LEU A 655 0.77 19.19 33.67
C LEU A 655 0.85 18.63 32.24
N LEU A 656 -0.17 18.87 31.42
CA LEU A 656 -0.17 18.55 29.99
C LEU A 656 0.02 19.82 29.16
N ALA A 657 0.80 19.76 28.09
CA ALA A 657 1.01 20.86 27.14
C ALA A 657 0.77 20.40 25.69
N ASN A 658 0.51 21.35 24.78
CA ASN A 658 0.31 21.11 23.34
C ASN A 658 -0.77 20.06 23.00
N CYS A 659 -1.86 19.98 23.77
CA CYS A 659 -2.93 19.02 23.46
C CYS A 659 -3.74 19.43 22.23
N ASN A 660 -3.84 18.55 21.23
CA ASN A 660 -4.77 18.68 20.11
C ASN A 660 -6.23 18.82 20.62
N PRO A 661 -7.11 19.65 20.00
CA PRO A 661 -8.54 19.71 20.32
C PRO A 661 -9.22 18.36 20.52
N LEU A 662 -8.92 17.36 19.69
CA LEU A 662 -9.52 16.03 19.80
C LEU A 662 -9.10 15.32 21.10
N LEU A 663 -7.83 15.47 21.48
CA LEU A 663 -7.28 14.94 22.73
C LEU A 663 -7.88 15.66 23.94
N ARG A 664 -8.05 16.98 23.89
CA ARG A 664 -8.65 17.77 24.96
C ARG A 664 -10.10 17.38 25.24
N ARG A 665 -10.89 17.11 24.18
CA ARG A 665 -12.25 16.57 24.31
C ARG A 665 -12.24 15.21 25.01
N ARG A 666 -11.40 14.28 24.56
CA ARG A 666 -11.25 12.96 25.19
C ARG A 666 -10.79 13.03 26.65
N LEU A 667 -9.91 13.97 26.99
CA LEU A 667 -9.49 14.21 28.37
C LEU A 667 -10.63 14.75 29.25
N ARG A 668 -11.47 15.65 28.70
CA ARG A 668 -12.63 16.20 29.40
C ARG A 668 -13.71 15.14 29.63
N ASP A 669 -14.12 14.44 28.58
CA ASP A 669 -15.10 13.35 28.67
C ASP A 669 -14.58 12.21 29.55
N GLY A 670 -13.28 11.99 29.50
CA GLY A 670 -12.54 11.06 30.32
C GLY A 670 -12.35 11.47 31.77
N GLY A 671 -12.81 12.65 32.21
CA GLY A 671 -12.69 13.09 33.60
C GLY A 671 -11.25 13.35 34.06
N TRP A 672 -10.33 13.76 33.17
CA TRP A 672 -8.96 14.14 33.54
C TRP A 672 -8.93 15.28 34.57
N ALA A 673 -9.85 16.24 34.45
CA ALA A 673 -9.91 17.38 35.36
C ALA A 673 -10.70 17.10 36.67
N ALA A 674 -11.28 15.91 36.83
CA ALA A 674 -12.03 15.57 38.04
C ALA A 674 -11.08 15.49 39.25
N GLY A 675 -11.38 16.25 40.32
CA GLY A 675 -10.61 16.25 41.57
C GLY A 675 -9.39 17.20 41.62
N ALA A 676 -9.18 18.06 40.62
CA ALA A 676 -8.15 19.09 40.69
C ALA A 676 -8.69 20.38 41.35
N HIS A 677 -8.18 20.73 42.54
CA HIS A 677 -8.43 22.05 43.13
C HIS A 677 -7.63 23.10 42.35
N GLY A 678 -8.32 23.89 41.52
CA GLY A 678 -7.76 25.04 40.80
C GLY A 678 -7.21 24.69 39.41
N GLY A 679 -7.87 25.25 38.37
CA GLY A 679 -7.24 25.65 37.10
C GLY A 679 -6.67 24.56 36.17
N GLN A 680 -7.21 24.50 34.95
CA GLN A 680 -6.71 23.81 33.75
C GLN A 680 -5.33 23.12 33.85
N LEU A 681 -5.32 21.81 34.06
CA LEU A 681 -4.12 20.94 33.97
C LEU A 681 -3.63 20.70 32.53
N ALA A 682 -4.18 21.39 31.54
CA ALA A 682 -3.88 21.22 30.12
C ALA A 682 -3.70 22.59 29.44
N PHE A 683 -2.47 22.89 29.06
CA PHE A 683 -2.05 24.17 28.48
C PHE A 683 -1.90 24.09 26.95
N HIS A 684 -1.94 25.25 26.29
CA HIS A 684 -1.79 25.35 24.84
C HIS A 684 -0.33 25.27 24.38
N SER A 685 0.60 25.83 25.15
CA SER A 685 2.03 25.76 24.87
C SER A 685 2.82 25.20 26.07
N VAL A 686 3.99 24.64 25.79
CA VAL A 686 4.94 24.21 26.83
C VAL A 686 5.39 25.42 27.66
N HIS A 687 5.59 26.58 27.03
CA HIS A 687 6.01 27.80 27.72
C HIS A 687 4.99 28.25 28.79
N GLN A 688 3.70 28.22 28.46
CA GLN A 688 2.63 28.54 29.42
C GLN A 688 2.61 27.58 30.61
N ALA A 689 2.77 26.28 30.35
CA ALA A 689 2.82 25.28 31.40
C ALA A 689 4.02 25.51 32.35
N VAL A 690 5.17 25.92 31.79
CA VAL A 690 6.37 26.26 32.58
C VAL A 690 6.16 27.51 33.42
N GLN A 691 5.60 28.58 32.86
CA GLN A 691 5.31 29.82 33.59
C GLN A 691 4.35 29.56 34.76
N PHE A 692 3.29 28.80 34.50
CA PHE A 692 2.33 28.39 35.53
C PHE A 692 3.01 27.57 36.64
N ALA A 693 3.86 26.61 36.27
CA ALA A 693 4.59 25.79 37.24
C ALA A 693 5.53 26.62 38.12
N GLN A 694 6.19 27.64 37.55
CA GLN A 694 7.07 28.55 38.30
C GLN A 694 6.27 29.41 39.27
N GLN A 695 5.16 29.99 38.83
CA GLN A 695 4.28 30.79 39.70
C GLN A 695 3.70 29.95 40.84
N TRP A 696 3.18 28.76 40.53
CA TRP A 696 2.64 27.85 41.53
C TRP A 696 3.68 27.45 42.58
N TYR A 697 4.94 27.23 42.18
CA TYR A 697 6.03 26.96 43.11
C TYR A 697 6.30 28.16 44.04
N HIS A 698 6.33 29.38 43.49
CA HIS A 698 6.53 30.61 44.25
C HIS A 698 5.41 30.81 45.28
N GLU A 699 4.14 30.65 44.88
CA GLU A 699 2.99 30.78 45.78
C GLU A 699 3.01 29.73 46.89
N GLN A 700 3.35 28.46 46.57
CA GLN A 700 3.48 27.42 47.58
C GLN A 700 4.59 27.73 48.58
N ARG A 701 5.73 28.23 48.10
CA ARG A 701 6.85 28.59 48.96
C ARG A 701 6.49 29.76 49.88
N GLU A 702 5.87 30.81 49.37
CA GLU A 702 5.38 31.93 50.21
C GLU A 702 4.35 31.45 51.24
N SER A 703 3.43 30.57 50.85
CA SER A 703 2.42 30.03 51.77
C SER A 703 3.03 29.18 52.88
N LYS A 704 4.13 28.48 52.58
CA LYS A 704 4.90 27.68 53.53
C LYS A 704 5.72 28.57 54.47
N GLU A 705 6.43 29.56 53.93
CA GLU A 705 7.17 30.54 54.73
C GLU A 705 6.22 31.33 55.66
N ARG A 706 5.00 31.67 55.22
CA ARG A 706 3.97 32.29 56.09
C ARG A 706 3.46 31.34 57.18
N ARG A 707 3.35 30.04 56.93
CA ARG A 707 2.98 29.06 57.97
C ARG A 707 4.10 28.84 58.96
N ASP A 708 5.34 28.75 58.49
CA ASP A 708 6.51 28.56 59.33
C ASP A 708 6.80 29.81 60.18
N ALA A 709 6.55 31.02 59.66
CA ALA A 709 6.63 32.27 60.42
C ALA A 709 5.47 32.47 61.42
N ALA A 710 4.32 31.81 61.22
CA ALA A 710 3.23 31.80 62.20
C ALA A 710 3.46 30.80 63.35
N LEU A 711 4.60 30.09 63.34
CA LEU A 711 5.00 29.05 64.29
C LEU A 711 6.20 29.49 65.16
N ASP A 712 6.37 30.80 65.39
CA ASP A 712 7.40 31.34 66.28
C ASP A 712 7.17 30.94 67.76
N PRO A 713 8.23 30.72 68.57
CA PRO A 713 8.14 30.02 69.85
C PRO A 713 7.66 30.85 71.05
N GLU A 714 7.20 32.10 70.86
CA GLU A 714 6.80 32.94 72.00
C GLU A 714 5.39 32.62 72.53
N ASP A 715 4.50 32.04 71.71
CA ASP A 715 3.11 31.73 72.11
C ASP A 715 2.95 30.42 72.91
N LEU A 716 4.00 29.60 73.01
CA LEU A 716 3.98 28.36 73.81
C LEU A 716 4.17 28.60 75.32
N SER A 717 4.58 29.81 75.73
CA SER A 717 4.76 30.15 77.15
C SER A 717 3.48 30.62 77.85
N VAL A 718 2.48 31.09 77.09
CA VAL A 718 1.23 31.63 77.65
C VAL A 718 0.13 30.57 77.82
N GLN A 719 0.18 29.46 77.06
CA GLN A 719 -0.78 28.36 77.19
C GLN A 719 -0.48 27.33 78.29
N ALA A 720 0.64 27.46 79.00
CA ALA A 720 0.98 26.60 80.15
C ALA A 720 0.63 27.24 81.52
N SER A 721 0.02 28.42 81.55
CA SER A 721 -0.33 29.16 82.78
C SER A 721 -1.77 29.69 82.83
N LEU A 722 -2.67 29.07 82.06
CA LEU A 722 -4.14 29.11 82.21
C LEU A 722 -4.64 27.67 82.25
#